data_AF-A0A2G6W2A6-F1
#
_entry.id   AF-A0A2G6W2A6-F1
#
_cell.length_a   1.000
_cell.length_b   1.000
_cell.length_c   1.000
_cell.angle_alpha   90.00
_cell.angle_beta   90.00
_cell.angle_gamma   90.00
#
_symmetry.space_group_name_H-M   'P 1'
#
loop_
_entity.id
_entity.type
_entity.pdbx_description
1 polymer ?
#
loop_
_entity_poly.entity_id
_entity_poly.type
_entity_poly.pdbx_seq_one_letter_code
_entity_poly.pdbx_strand_id
1 'polypeptide(L)'
;MDNLRKSIRLLFADYCPDKVLRAKYEEDYIGQQSFLENGLHSFSNYSLDEIQNVFIKLETDWFLVNDKVKKKSVFNILTHFNSKVVVEENLEPFIEYQHLLKWRDLSYYVGEDLLTCSHFAYTDSVSQRGRDFFSWRPTAFSNNKRLRILLKKGLAENHFHLKGSGPVFDLSWINLMNNVNHFEKEFTALEKEMTLLTKTSNSSNSSKKTLKVLVYKAAYIRSKLFNHINNLNPILDIDLTQDSNNINSNDLIIKLNELNQEIGLNKKDCGHRFKHFKNTEVIDYAIPKNIHIQNLSHSYIFYGERKLMYDCFKKIYNQDKDFKKFHHLFHTYLLIKAQFRAELIQVNDKIGFGNFSKYQDRKELFLPDHSIYHTAFVNLAVNDTLNHSKISSFEVRITPKEEYSKLSESIASYNKTLKKNAIQSEKEFRPELVTSELNQKPKHFYTIHYIKKEDKLKVSSISSYVTCRHSKLRKEIKNQSIAISTLREKNIKYSESIRGIDAASSEFAASPEVFAQGFRYLKNHKLKGTLNHLKQVVSEHKIYATYHAGEDFYDLVDGLRAIDECVIFLNLTQGDRIGHALALGIDAKEYYQFKKHKLMLPKQIVLDNTVWLLAKIRKFGIAICRNEVNRLEKLYENLFSELYKDNFDKKNEFKNKYFHQTIYHDAWKLRGDDPYLYIDTLDTDVYEKINLTYWERCRINEEYPKSKNTRKNIDVKFLNQQYHFNPKIKEDGKLIKQFEVTHDYMLLVEAVQEKMMHDIKIKNIAIECNPTSNYLIGTFKRYAKHPISKFFNLGLETSPDLIKDCPQLSVSINTDDQGIFSTSLENEYALMAIAMEKEKDAFGNRKYNSTMIFEWLDRIRQMGLEQSFM
;
A
#
# COMPACT_ATOMS: atom_id res chain seq x y z
N MET A 1 1.67 -5.52 28.73
CA MET A 1 1.74 -4.35 27.83
C MET A 1 0.53 -4.21 26.92
N ASP A 2 -0.28 -5.26 26.68
CA ASP A 2 -1.40 -5.16 25.73
C ASP A 2 -2.48 -4.18 26.20
N ASN A 3 -2.86 -4.25 27.48
CA ASN A 3 -3.82 -3.30 28.07
C ASN A 3 -3.30 -1.87 27.99
N LEU A 4 -2.02 -1.64 28.28
CA LEU A 4 -1.39 -0.33 28.15
C LEU A 4 -1.50 0.22 26.72
N ARG A 5 -1.21 -0.58 25.68
CA ARG A 5 -1.33 -0.15 24.28
C ARG A 5 -2.78 0.17 23.90
N LYS A 6 -3.73 -0.71 24.27
CA LYS A 6 -5.15 -0.48 24.01
C LYS A 6 -5.65 0.79 24.70
N SER A 7 -5.21 1.06 25.93
CA SER A 7 -5.53 2.29 26.64
C SER A 7 -4.92 3.54 26.00
N ILE A 8 -3.66 3.48 25.54
CA ILE A 8 -3.04 4.59 24.80
C ILE A 8 -3.81 4.87 23.51
N ARG A 9 -4.11 3.83 22.72
CA ARG A 9 -4.91 3.94 21.50
C ARG A 9 -6.27 4.58 21.80
N LEU A 10 -6.97 4.09 22.83
CA LEU A 10 -8.26 4.63 23.22
C LEU A 10 -8.16 6.11 23.56
N LEU A 11 -7.18 6.51 24.39
CA LEU A 11 -7.05 7.88 24.88
C LEU A 11 -6.48 8.85 23.86
N PHE A 12 -5.69 8.41 22.88
CA PHE A 12 -4.97 9.30 21.94
C PHE A 12 -5.37 9.14 20.47
N ALA A 13 -6.24 8.19 20.13
CA ALA A 13 -6.79 8.05 18.78
C ALA A 13 -8.32 7.91 18.77
N ASP A 14 -8.89 7.06 19.64
CA ASP A 14 -10.32 6.72 19.55
C ASP A 14 -11.23 7.65 20.40
N TYR A 15 -10.66 8.43 21.34
CA TYR A 15 -11.44 9.32 22.21
C TYR A 15 -12.02 10.54 21.47
N CYS A 16 -13.13 11.08 21.95
CA CYS A 16 -13.84 12.17 21.29
C CYS A 16 -13.22 13.56 21.59
N PRO A 17 -12.74 14.32 20.58
CA PRO A 17 -12.16 15.66 20.78
C PRO A 17 -13.13 16.65 21.44
N ASP A 18 -14.39 16.69 21.01
CA ASP A 18 -15.40 17.62 21.58
C ASP A 18 -15.72 17.34 23.05
N LYS A 19 -15.52 16.10 23.54
CA LYS A 19 -15.69 15.78 24.96
C LYS A 19 -14.56 16.42 25.77
N VAL A 20 -13.32 16.35 25.27
CA VAL A 20 -12.15 16.97 25.91
C VAL A 20 -12.26 18.49 25.91
N LEU A 21 -12.72 19.09 24.81
CA LEU A 21 -12.91 20.54 24.71
C LEU A 21 -13.98 21.08 25.68
N ARG A 22 -15.07 20.34 25.90
CA ARG A 22 -16.13 20.73 26.85
C ARG A 22 -15.69 20.67 28.30
N ALA A 23 -14.82 19.74 28.64
CA ALA A 23 -14.30 19.56 30.00
C ALA A 23 -13.13 20.50 30.34
N LYS A 24 -13.03 21.67 29.69
CA LYS A 24 -11.97 22.69 29.82
C LYS A 24 -11.61 23.06 31.27
N TYR A 25 -12.56 22.96 32.20
CA TYR A 25 -12.42 23.36 33.60
C TYR A 25 -12.32 22.19 34.60
N GLU A 26 -12.39 20.95 34.12
CA GLU A 26 -12.23 19.77 34.98
C GLU A 26 -10.74 19.44 35.14
N GLU A 27 -10.29 19.21 36.39
CA GLU A 27 -8.90 18.77 36.63
C GLU A 27 -8.61 17.41 35.96
N ASP A 28 -9.63 16.55 35.82
CA ASP A 28 -9.57 15.24 35.17
C ASP A 28 -10.71 15.07 34.15
N TYR A 29 -10.51 15.53 32.92
CA TYR A 29 -11.51 15.44 31.84
C TYR A 29 -11.71 14.01 31.26
N ILE A 30 -11.05 12.99 31.82
CA ILE A 30 -11.24 11.59 31.46
C ILE A 30 -12.02 10.87 32.57
N GLY A 31 -13.35 10.99 32.53
CA GLY A 31 -14.23 10.31 33.49
C GLY A 31 -14.41 8.83 33.21
N GLN A 32 -14.65 8.04 34.26
CA GLN A 32 -14.85 6.58 34.21
C GLN A 32 -15.95 6.17 33.22
N GLN A 33 -17.13 6.81 33.30
CA GLN A 33 -18.25 6.48 32.44
C GLN A 33 -17.90 6.68 30.96
N SER A 34 -17.30 7.82 30.63
CA SER A 34 -16.87 8.10 29.25
C SER A 34 -15.78 7.13 28.78
N PHE A 35 -14.86 6.72 29.67
CA PHE A 35 -13.87 5.69 29.33
C PHE A 35 -14.53 4.34 29.04
N LEU A 36 -15.51 3.92 29.85
CA LEU A 36 -16.25 2.66 29.64
C LEU A 36 -17.03 2.68 28.32
N GLU A 37 -17.77 3.76 28.04
CA GLU A 37 -18.53 3.95 26.79
C GLU A 37 -17.64 3.79 25.55
N ASN A 38 -16.48 4.46 25.53
CA ASN A 38 -15.55 4.36 24.40
C ASN A 38 -14.74 3.03 24.42
N GLY A 39 -14.59 2.41 25.60
CA GLY A 39 -13.87 1.16 25.81
C GLY A 39 -14.57 -0.06 25.23
N LEU A 40 -15.91 -0.08 25.18
CA LEU A 40 -16.71 -1.20 24.67
C LEU A 40 -16.27 -1.67 23.27
N HIS A 41 -15.91 -0.73 22.39
CA HIS A 41 -15.43 -1.07 21.03
C HIS A 41 -13.94 -1.40 20.99
N SER A 42 -13.12 -0.68 21.77
CA SER A 42 -11.66 -0.82 21.76
C SER A 42 -11.18 -2.10 22.47
N PHE A 43 -11.98 -2.60 23.41
CA PHE A 43 -11.75 -3.82 24.17
C PHE A 43 -12.81 -4.88 23.84
N SER A 44 -12.98 -5.19 22.54
CA SER A 44 -14.03 -6.10 22.04
C SER A 44 -14.10 -7.48 22.68
N ASN A 45 -13.03 -7.93 23.33
CA ASN A 45 -12.94 -9.25 23.96
C ASN A 45 -13.01 -9.18 25.49
N TYR A 46 -13.34 -8.01 26.06
CA TYR A 46 -13.35 -7.75 27.50
C TYR A 46 -14.78 -7.56 27.98
N SER A 47 -15.07 -7.96 29.21
CA SER A 47 -16.30 -7.58 29.92
C SER A 47 -16.27 -6.11 30.38
N LEU A 48 -17.42 -5.57 30.76
CA LEU A 48 -17.50 -4.22 31.34
C LEU A 48 -16.64 -4.10 32.61
N ASP A 49 -16.63 -5.13 33.46
CA ASP A 49 -15.82 -5.17 34.69
C ASP A 49 -14.33 -5.17 34.39
N GLU A 50 -13.88 -5.88 33.34
CA GLU A 50 -12.49 -5.87 32.91
C GLU A 50 -12.08 -4.48 32.38
N ILE A 51 -12.95 -3.79 31.65
CA ILE A 51 -12.69 -2.41 31.19
C ILE A 51 -12.64 -1.46 32.40
N GLN A 52 -13.52 -1.64 33.39
CA GLN A 52 -13.48 -0.86 34.64
C GLN A 52 -12.18 -1.08 35.40
N ASN A 53 -11.69 -2.32 35.48
CA ASN A 53 -10.40 -2.63 36.09
C ASN A 53 -9.24 -1.94 35.34
N VAL A 54 -9.31 -1.84 34.01
CA VAL A 54 -8.34 -1.07 33.22
C VAL A 54 -8.40 0.42 33.58
N PHE A 55 -9.59 0.99 33.79
CA PHE A 55 -9.74 2.38 34.23
C PHE A 55 -9.13 2.62 35.62
N ILE A 56 -9.40 1.73 36.58
CA ILE A 56 -8.78 1.80 37.92
C ILE A 56 -7.25 1.77 37.80
N LYS A 57 -6.71 0.92 36.91
CA LYS A 57 -5.27 0.86 36.65
C LYS A 57 -4.70 2.13 36.01
N LEU A 58 -5.48 2.83 35.18
CA LEU A 58 -5.09 4.13 34.65
C LEU A 58 -4.90 5.15 35.78
N GLU A 59 -5.91 5.27 36.63
CA GLU A 59 -5.96 6.24 37.74
C GLU A 59 -4.87 5.99 38.80
N THR A 60 -4.67 4.73 39.17
CA THR A 60 -3.79 4.33 40.28
C THR A 60 -2.32 4.14 39.90
N ASP A 61 -1.99 4.05 38.61
CA ASP A 61 -0.63 3.77 38.14
C ASP A 61 -0.28 4.55 36.87
N TRP A 62 -0.97 4.31 35.75
CA TRP A 62 -0.47 4.80 34.46
C TRP A 62 -0.60 6.31 34.25
N PHE A 63 -1.48 7.00 34.97
CA PHE A 63 -1.51 8.47 35.01
C PHE A 63 -0.50 9.07 35.98
N LEU A 64 0.22 8.26 36.74
CA LEU A 64 1.29 8.67 37.65
C LEU A 64 2.66 8.37 37.04
N VAL A 65 3.70 9.05 37.55
CA VAL A 65 5.11 8.80 37.20
C VAL A 65 5.84 8.31 38.46
N ASN A 66 6.43 7.12 38.39
CA ASN A 66 7.30 6.46 39.39
C ASN A 66 7.17 6.99 40.84
N ASP A 67 6.29 6.33 41.62
CA ASP A 67 6.07 6.46 43.07
C ASP A 67 5.62 7.83 43.62
N LYS A 68 5.36 8.83 42.76
CA LYS A 68 4.93 10.17 43.19
C LYS A 68 3.45 10.44 42.89
N VAL A 69 2.60 10.29 43.92
CA VAL A 69 1.15 10.57 43.90
C VAL A 69 0.79 12.00 43.42
N LYS A 70 1.71 12.97 43.53
CA LYS A 70 1.45 14.39 43.20
C LYS A 70 1.57 14.77 41.72
N LYS A 71 1.75 13.81 40.80
CA LYS A 71 2.00 14.09 39.37
C LYS A 71 1.01 13.40 38.42
N LYS A 72 -0.30 13.48 38.70
CA LYS A 72 -1.33 12.87 37.85
C LYS A 72 -1.50 13.60 36.52
N SER A 73 -1.45 12.88 35.40
CA SER A 73 -1.74 13.39 34.06
C SER A 73 -2.03 12.27 33.06
N VAL A 74 -2.99 12.47 32.16
CA VAL A 74 -3.28 11.53 31.05
C VAL A 74 -2.04 11.25 30.19
N PHE A 75 -1.14 12.22 30.02
CA PHE A 75 0.06 12.09 29.17
C PHE A 75 1.15 11.18 29.76
N ASN A 76 1.07 10.87 31.06
CA ASN A 76 2.07 10.03 31.72
C ASN A 76 1.99 8.57 31.26
N ILE A 77 0.83 8.12 30.78
CA ILE A 77 0.65 6.77 30.23
C ILE A 77 1.64 6.47 29.10
N LEU A 78 2.00 7.48 28.30
CA LEU A 78 2.95 7.35 27.21
C LEU A 78 4.34 6.98 27.74
N THR A 79 4.75 7.52 28.89
CA THR A 79 6.07 7.26 29.50
C THR A 79 6.23 5.80 29.93
N HIS A 80 5.14 5.16 30.40
CA HIS A 80 5.12 3.73 30.79
C HIS A 80 5.35 2.78 29.62
N PHE A 81 4.94 3.18 28.42
CA PHE A 81 5.19 2.42 27.20
C PHE A 81 6.55 2.77 26.61
N ASN A 82 6.81 4.07 26.42
CA ASN A 82 8.00 4.58 25.73
C ASN A 82 9.30 4.18 26.44
N SER A 83 9.34 4.22 27.78
CA SER A 83 10.54 3.83 28.56
C SER A 83 11.00 2.39 28.34
N LYS A 84 10.11 1.51 27.84
CA LYS A 84 10.43 0.11 27.55
C LYS A 84 10.77 -0.12 26.08
N VAL A 85 10.30 0.75 25.19
CA VAL A 85 10.21 0.48 23.75
C VAL A 85 11.09 1.40 22.91
N VAL A 86 11.27 2.66 23.31
CA VAL A 86 12.04 3.65 22.55
C VAL A 86 13.40 3.83 23.21
N VAL A 87 14.44 3.90 22.38
CA VAL A 87 15.81 4.21 22.78
C VAL A 87 16.41 5.27 21.89
N GLU A 88 17.41 5.99 22.41
CA GLU A 88 18.14 7.03 21.68
C GLU A 88 19.48 6.46 21.18
N GLU A 89 19.74 6.52 19.87
CA GLU A 89 21.07 6.31 19.31
C GLU A 89 21.39 7.42 18.30
N ASN A 90 22.57 8.05 18.41
CA ASN A 90 23.00 9.14 17.52
C ASN A 90 21.95 10.27 17.37
N LEU A 91 21.32 10.67 18.47
CA LEU A 91 20.26 11.69 18.52
C LEU A 91 18.93 11.30 17.85
N GLU A 92 18.79 10.05 17.37
CA GLU A 92 17.58 9.54 16.73
C GLU A 92 16.82 8.54 17.60
N PRO A 93 15.49 8.43 17.43
CA PRO A 93 14.72 7.39 18.06
C PRO A 93 14.90 6.05 17.33
N PHE A 94 15.20 5.02 18.10
CA PHE A 94 15.22 3.62 17.69
C PHE A 94 14.27 2.81 18.57
N ILE A 95 13.86 1.66 18.06
CA ILE A 95 12.93 0.77 18.75
C ILE A 95 13.67 -0.44 19.30
N GLU A 96 13.43 -0.76 20.57
CA GLU A 96 13.86 -2.01 21.18
C GLU A 96 13.31 -3.20 20.39
N TYR A 97 14.22 -3.96 19.76
CA TYR A 97 13.88 -4.97 18.77
C TYR A 97 12.83 -5.99 19.26
N GLN A 98 12.94 -6.44 20.52
CA GLN A 98 12.00 -7.36 21.16
C GLN A 98 10.54 -6.84 21.23
N HIS A 99 10.36 -5.52 21.11
CA HIS A 99 9.08 -4.83 21.17
C HIS A 99 8.64 -4.22 19.84
N LEU A 100 9.37 -4.45 18.74
CA LEU A 100 9.04 -3.89 17.42
C LEU A 100 7.61 -4.18 16.97
N LEU A 101 7.10 -5.41 17.15
CA LEU A 101 5.70 -5.73 16.82
C LEU A 101 4.68 -4.96 17.68
N LYS A 102 5.03 -4.69 18.95
CA LYS A 102 4.18 -3.92 19.88
C LYS A 102 4.22 -2.42 19.55
N TRP A 103 5.39 -1.92 19.15
CA TRP A 103 5.55 -0.58 18.58
C TRP A 103 4.65 -0.43 17.36
N ARG A 104 4.81 -1.33 16.38
CA ARG A 104 4.06 -1.34 15.13
C ARG A 104 2.55 -1.34 15.34
N ASP A 105 2.06 -2.18 16.25
CA ASP A 105 0.64 -2.30 16.61
C ASP A 105 0.06 -0.96 17.14
N LEU A 106 0.80 -0.24 17.97
CA LEU A 106 0.33 1.02 18.56
C LEU A 106 0.55 2.23 17.64
N SER A 107 1.77 2.37 17.10
CA SER A 107 2.19 3.55 16.35
C SER A 107 1.40 3.74 15.05
N TYR A 108 0.84 2.65 14.52
CA TYR A 108 -0.02 2.73 13.35
C TYR A 108 -1.24 3.62 13.59
N TYR A 109 -1.88 3.49 14.76
CA TYR A 109 -3.05 4.29 15.15
C TYR A 109 -2.69 5.71 15.59
N VAL A 110 -1.69 5.85 16.46
CA VAL A 110 -1.42 7.13 17.13
C VAL A 110 -0.34 7.98 16.45
N GLY A 111 0.36 7.42 15.46
CA GLY A 111 1.53 8.02 14.83
C GLY A 111 2.82 7.83 15.65
N GLU A 112 3.95 7.69 14.96
CA GLU A 112 5.25 7.50 15.62
C GLU A 112 5.71 8.76 16.37
N ASP A 113 5.45 9.94 15.81
CA ASP A 113 5.85 11.23 16.39
C ASP A 113 5.21 11.51 17.75
N LEU A 114 4.00 10.97 18.03
CA LEU A 114 3.41 11.06 19.37
C LEU A 114 4.32 10.41 20.41
N LEU A 115 4.78 9.20 20.10
CA LEU A 115 5.54 8.36 21.01
C LEU A 115 6.99 8.84 21.11
N THR A 116 7.64 9.17 20.00
CA THR A 116 9.04 9.63 19.99
C THR A 116 9.21 11.01 20.64
N CYS A 117 8.34 11.99 20.33
CA CYS A 117 8.42 13.31 20.94
C CYS A 117 8.11 13.27 22.44
N SER A 118 7.14 12.47 22.87
CA SER A 118 6.86 12.24 24.30
C SER A 118 8.06 11.61 25.01
N HIS A 119 8.70 10.60 24.40
CA HIS A 119 9.88 9.93 24.96
C HIS A 119 11.04 10.90 25.17
N PHE A 120 11.41 11.68 24.14
CA PHE A 120 12.50 12.64 24.24
C PHE A 120 12.19 13.76 25.21
N ALA A 121 10.97 14.30 25.20
CA ALA A 121 10.57 15.34 26.14
C ALA A 121 10.70 14.87 27.59
N TYR A 122 10.23 13.66 27.90
CA TYR A 122 10.36 13.09 29.23
C TYR A 122 11.82 12.87 29.64
N THR A 123 12.60 12.21 28.77
CA THR A 123 14.02 11.89 29.04
C THR A 123 14.86 13.14 29.22
N ASP A 124 14.64 14.15 28.39
CA ASP A 124 15.34 15.42 28.46
C ASP A 124 14.88 16.27 29.65
N SER A 125 13.61 16.18 30.07
CA SER A 125 13.11 16.78 31.31
C SER A 125 13.79 16.19 32.54
N VAL A 126 13.88 14.86 32.62
CA VAL A 126 14.56 14.17 33.73
C VAL A 126 16.07 14.48 33.74
N SER A 127 16.69 14.51 32.56
CA SER A 127 18.13 14.72 32.40
C SER A 127 18.54 16.20 32.31
N GLN A 128 17.58 17.13 32.37
CA GLN A 128 17.78 18.58 32.20
C GLN A 128 18.52 18.96 30.90
N ARG A 129 18.22 18.28 29.78
CA ARG A 129 18.86 18.51 28.48
C ARG A 129 18.03 19.43 27.57
N GLY A 130 18.73 20.22 26.75
CA GLY A 130 18.15 20.88 25.57
C GLY A 130 18.24 19.96 24.34
N ARG A 131 17.29 20.09 23.42
CA ARG A 131 17.30 19.39 22.13
C ARG A 131 16.88 20.34 21.02
N ASP A 132 17.61 20.27 19.91
CA ASP A 132 17.40 21.06 18.70
C ASP A 132 17.42 20.21 17.42
N PHE A 133 17.58 18.89 17.53
CA PHE A 133 17.46 17.95 16.40
C PHE A 133 16.09 17.29 16.38
N PHE A 134 15.31 17.54 15.31
CA PHE A 134 13.94 17.04 15.10
C PHE A 134 13.69 16.45 13.70
N SER A 135 14.73 16.36 12.89
CA SER A 135 14.66 15.90 11.50
C SER A 135 15.06 14.43 11.31
N TRP A 136 14.90 13.61 12.34
CA TRP A 136 15.11 12.17 12.25
C TRP A 136 14.17 11.52 11.21
N ARG A 137 14.45 10.28 10.82
CA ARG A 137 13.63 9.52 9.85
C ARG A 137 12.13 9.49 10.19
N PRO A 138 11.24 9.43 9.18
CA PRO A 138 9.79 9.34 9.40
C PRO A 138 9.35 8.05 10.10
N THR A 139 10.03 6.93 9.82
CA THR A 139 9.73 5.62 10.40
C THR A 139 10.92 5.14 11.22
N ALA A 140 10.77 5.03 12.54
CA ALA A 140 11.81 4.60 13.46
C ALA A 140 12.25 3.16 13.17
N PHE A 141 13.56 2.93 13.19
CA PHE A 141 14.14 1.61 12.93
C PHE A 141 14.48 0.87 14.23
N SER A 142 14.63 -0.45 14.16
CA SER A 142 15.02 -1.26 15.33
C SER A 142 16.50 -1.05 15.72
N ASN A 143 16.79 -1.16 17.02
CA ASN A 143 18.15 -1.16 17.56
C ASN A 143 18.92 -2.48 17.31
N ASN A 144 18.40 -3.39 16.49
CA ASN A 144 19.05 -4.67 16.20
C ASN A 144 20.34 -4.46 15.39
N LYS A 145 21.48 -4.50 16.08
CA LYS A 145 22.81 -4.28 15.48
C LYS A 145 23.16 -5.31 14.40
N ARG A 146 22.80 -6.60 14.61
CA ARG A 146 23.09 -7.67 13.65
C ARG A 146 22.32 -7.45 12.34
N LEU A 147 21.03 -7.11 12.44
CA LEU A 147 20.21 -6.78 11.27
C LEU A 147 20.76 -5.55 10.54
N ARG A 148 21.15 -4.50 11.26
CA ARG A 148 21.75 -3.30 10.66
C ARG A 148 23.00 -3.61 9.84
N ILE A 149 23.89 -4.43 10.38
CA ILE A 149 25.11 -4.84 9.66
C ILE A 149 24.75 -5.65 8.41
N LEU A 150 23.74 -6.53 8.49
CA LEU A 150 23.23 -7.30 7.37
C LEU A 150 22.72 -6.39 6.23
N LEU A 151 21.85 -5.44 6.56
CA LEU A 151 21.22 -4.54 5.59
C LEU A 151 22.23 -3.55 4.96
N LYS A 152 23.32 -3.22 5.65
CA LYS A 152 24.42 -2.43 5.10
C LYS A 152 25.16 -3.12 3.94
N LYS A 153 24.99 -4.42 3.73
CA LYS A 153 25.55 -5.14 2.57
C LYS A 153 24.89 -4.75 1.24
N GLY A 154 23.78 -4.01 1.27
CA GLY A 154 23.06 -3.54 0.09
C GLY A 154 21.68 -4.19 -0.06
N LEU A 155 20.69 -3.37 -0.40
CA LEU A 155 19.28 -3.76 -0.59
C LEU A 155 18.82 -3.45 -2.01
N ALA A 156 17.78 -4.16 -2.46
CA ALA A 156 17.02 -3.79 -3.65
C ALA A 156 15.58 -3.48 -3.24
N GLU A 157 15.05 -2.38 -3.75
CA GLU A 157 13.63 -2.04 -3.68
C GLU A 157 13.04 -2.29 -5.07
N ASN A 158 12.36 -3.42 -5.23
CA ASN A 158 11.83 -3.91 -6.52
C ASN A 158 10.33 -3.64 -6.67
N HIS A 159 9.65 -3.19 -5.61
CA HIS A 159 8.21 -2.94 -5.62
C HIS A 159 7.89 -1.67 -4.83
N PHE A 160 7.85 -0.55 -5.54
CA PHE A 160 7.65 0.77 -4.96
C PHE A 160 6.84 1.69 -5.86
N HIS A 161 5.68 2.13 -5.38
CA HIS A 161 4.79 3.05 -6.10
C HIS A 161 5.07 4.49 -5.72
N LEU A 162 5.66 5.28 -6.62
CA LEU A 162 6.15 6.63 -6.33
C LEU A 162 5.12 7.50 -5.58
N LYS A 163 3.89 7.50 -6.10
CA LYS A 163 2.80 8.34 -5.59
C LYS A 163 2.16 7.82 -4.31
N GLY A 164 2.45 6.61 -3.82
CA GLY A 164 1.98 6.15 -2.49
C GLY A 164 3.09 5.95 -1.47
N SER A 165 4.34 6.18 -1.86
CA SER A 165 5.49 6.02 -0.98
C SER A 165 5.95 7.31 -0.28
N GLY A 166 5.49 8.48 -0.70
CA GLY A 166 5.78 9.73 0.01
C GLY A 166 5.02 9.85 1.33
N PRO A 167 5.43 10.72 2.28
CA PRO A 167 4.78 10.89 3.58
C PRO A 167 3.46 11.66 3.45
N VAL A 168 2.43 10.97 2.94
CA VAL A 168 1.10 11.49 2.57
C VAL A 168 0.48 12.31 3.71
N PHE A 169 0.34 11.68 4.87
CA PHE A 169 -0.34 12.28 6.01
C PHE A 169 0.42 13.50 6.53
N ASP A 170 1.73 13.37 6.77
CA ASP A 170 2.52 14.40 7.42
C ASP A 170 2.56 15.69 6.58
N LEU A 171 2.73 15.57 5.27
CA LEU A 171 2.72 16.72 4.37
C LEU A 171 1.33 17.34 4.22
N SER A 172 0.28 16.51 4.14
CA SER A 172 -1.09 17.00 4.12
C SER A 172 -1.43 17.76 5.40
N TRP A 173 -1.02 17.23 6.55
CA TRP A 173 -1.21 17.84 7.85
C TRP A 173 -0.46 19.17 7.96
N ILE A 174 0.84 19.20 7.63
CA ILE A 174 1.63 20.43 7.68
C ILE A 174 1.04 21.49 6.74
N ASN A 175 0.62 21.11 5.53
CA ASN A 175 0.00 22.03 4.59
C ASN A 175 -1.30 22.63 5.15
N LEU A 176 -2.20 21.80 5.68
CA LEU A 176 -3.45 22.23 6.31
C LEU A 176 -3.23 23.14 7.52
N MET A 177 -2.21 22.85 8.34
CA MET A 177 -1.85 23.66 9.51
C MET A 177 -1.22 25.01 9.15
N ASN A 178 -0.79 25.17 7.90
CA ASN A 178 -0.14 26.38 7.39
C ASN A 178 -1.01 27.17 6.40
N ASN A 179 -2.06 26.58 5.85
CA ASN A 179 -2.87 27.15 4.76
C ASN A 179 -4.37 26.81 4.95
N VAL A 180 -5.03 27.44 5.92
CA VAL A 180 -6.31 26.95 6.49
C VAL A 180 -7.53 27.19 5.59
N ASN A 181 -7.51 28.19 4.70
CA ASN A 181 -8.68 28.62 3.92
C ASN A 181 -8.69 28.16 2.44
N HIS A 182 -7.86 27.18 2.07
CA HIS A 182 -7.66 26.79 0.66
C HIS A 182 -8.31 25.47 0.24
N PHE A 183 -8.82 24.65 1.17
CA PHE A 183 -9.13 23.23 0.92
C PHE A 183 -10.61 22.83 0.99
N GLU A 184 -11.54 23.78 0.81
CA GLU A 184 -12.97 23.54 0.96
C GLU A 184 -13.50 22.47 -0.03
N LYS A 185 -12.96 22.45 -1.26
CA LYS A 185 -13.37 21.50 -2.30
C LYS A 185 -12.90 20.08 -1.97
N GLU A 186 -11.69 19.96 -1.45
CA GLU A 186 -11.02 18.73 -1.06
C GLU A 186 -11.74 18.09 0.13
N PHE A 187 -12.11 18.88 1.13
CA PHE A 187 -12.97 18.41 2.22
C PHE A 187 -14.35 17.97 1.72
N THR A 188 -14.96 18.72 0.80
CA THR A 188 -16.26 18.34 0.21
C THR A 188 -16.15 17.03 -0.57
N ALA A 189 -15.04 16.77 -1.26
CA ALA A 189 -14.80 15.50 -1.94
C ALA A 189 -14.66 14.35 -0.93
N LEU A 190 -13.90 14.56 0.14
CA LEU A 190 -13.71 13.57 1.21
C LEU A 190 -15.02 13.26 1.96
N GLU A 191 -15.88 14.26 2.20
CA GLU A 191 -17.19 14.09 2.84
C GLU A 191 -18.22 13.36 1.96
N LYS A 192 -18.08 13.40 0.62
CA LYS A 192 -18.94 12.64 -0.31
C LYS A 192 -18.61 11.14 -0.31
N GLU A 193 -17.40 10.79 0.11
CA GLU A 193 -16.97 9.40 0.21
C GLU A 193 -17.35 8.78 1.56
N MET A 194 -17.25 7.45 1.63
CA MET A 194 -17.44 6.73 2.89
C MET A 194 -16.30 7.10 3.86
N THR A 195 -16.65 7.52 5.08
CA THR A 195 -15.69 7.75 6.17
C THR A 195 -14.90 6.47 6.45
N LEU A 196 -13.57 6.59 6.55
CA LEU A 196 -12.68 5.45 6.84
C LEU A 196 -12.37 5.29 8.32
N LEU A 197 -12.76 6.27 9.16
CA LEU A 197 -12.88 6.14 10.60
C LEU A 197 -13.89 5.03 10.94
N THR A 198 -13.36 3.86 11.28
CA THR A 198 -14.18 2.66 11.54
C THR A 198 -14.83 2.63 12.92
N LYS A 199 -14.55 3.61 13.79
CA LYS A 199 -14.86 3.49 15.24
C LYS A 199 -15.48 4.72 15.92
N THR A 200 -15.75 5.81 15.19
CA THR A 200 -16.34 7.02 15.79
C THR A 200 -17.72 7.35 15.21
N SER A 201 -18.79 6.82 15.82
CA SER A 201 -20.06 7.55 16.06
C SER A 201 -21.18 6.60 16.51
N ASN A 202 -21.19 6.19 17.78
CA ASN A 202 -22.39 5.63 18.42
C ASN A 202 -22.68 6.33 19.76
N SER A 203 -22.35 7.61 19.91
CA SER A 203 -23.05 8.42 20.91
C SER A 203 -24.35 8.92 20.29
N SER A 204 -25.48 8.49 20.83
CA SER A 204 -26.83 8.99 20.53
C SER A 204 -26.97 10.52 20.62
N ASN A 205 -26.00 11.19 21.24
CA ASN A 205 -26.00 12.63 21.51
C ASN A 205 -24.99 13.48 20.70
N SER A 206 -24.40 12.99 19.60
CA SER A 206 -23.58 13.87 18.75
C SER A 206 -24.17 14.07 17.36
N SER A 207 -24.69 15.28 17.14
CA SER A 207 -24.96 15.87 15.82
C SER A 207 -23.82 15.60 14.83
N LYS A 208 -24.14 15.53 13.53
CA LYS A 208 -23.20 15.33 12.39
C LYS A 208 -21.88 16.11 12.57
N LYS A 209 -20.86 15.48 13.16
CA LYS A 209 -19.52 16.05 13.29
C LYS A 209 -18.88 16.13 11.91
N THR A 210 -18.21 17.23 11.61
CA THR A 210 -17.51 17.43 10.33
C THR A 210 -16.00 17.40 10.56
N LEU A 211 -15.31 16.50 9.86
CA LEU A 211 -13.85 16.38 9.94
C LEU A 211 -13.16 17.70 9.61
N LYS A 212 -13.70 18.43 8.63
CA LYS A 212 -13.27 19.77 8.27
C LYS A 212 -13.21 20.73 9.46
N VAL A 213 -14.28 20.81 10.26
CA VAL A 213 -14.33 21.69 11.43
C VAL A 213 -13.33 21.23 12.48
N LEU A 214 -13.16 19.93 12.69
CA LEU A 214 -12.11 19.42 13.58
C LEU A 214 -10.73 19.88 13.10
N VAL A 215 -10.40 19.77 11.81
CA VAL A 215 -9.11 20.24 11.28
C VAL A 215 -8.93 21.75 11.46
N TYR A 216 -9.98 22.57 11.27
CA TYR A 216 -9.92 24.01 11.55
C TYR A 216 -9.67 24.30 13.04
N LYS A 217 -10.32 23.56 13.95
CA LYS A 217 -10.03 23.66 15.40
C LYS A 217 -8.56 23.30 15.67
N ALA A 218 -8.03 22.26 15.04
CA ALA A 218 -6.62 21.87 15.20
C ALA A 218 -5.66 22.96 14.71
N ALA A 219 -5.93 23.62 13.58
CA ALA A 219 -5.11 24.73 13.09
C ALA A 219 -5.08 25.91 14.06
N TYR A 220 -6.25 26.29 14.62
CA TYR A 220 -6.32 27.32 15.66
C TYR A 220 -5.58 26.90 16.94
N ILE A 221 -5.78 25.66 17.41
CA ILE A 221 -5.07 25.13 18.58
C ILE A 221 -3.55 25.17 18.35
N ARG A 222 -3.08 24.74 17.17
CA ARG A 222 -1.65 24.75 16.83
C ARG A 222 -1.08 26.15 16.89
N SER A 223 -1.76 27.14 16.29
CA SER A 223 -1.35 28.55 16.36
C SER A 223 -1.29 29.05 17.81
N LYS A 224 -2.32 28.76 18.61
CA LYS A 224 -2.40 29.17 20.02
C LYS A 224 -1.29 28.57 20.88
N LEU A 225 -1.01 27.27 20.70
CA LEU A 225 0.10 26.58 21.39
C LEU A 225 1.46 27.15 20.95
N PHE A 226 1.66 27.35 19.66
CA PHE A 226 2.90 27.92 19.10
C PHE A 226 3.16 29.34 19.62
N ASN A 227 2.16 30.21 19.59
CA ASN A 227 2.26 31.59 20.08
C ASN A 227 2.62 31.61 21.56
N HIS A 228 1.96 30.77 22.37
CA HIS A 228 2.27 30.68 23.80
C HIS A 228 3.70 30.19 24.06
N ILE A 229 4.16 29.14 23.37
CA ILE A 229 5.51 28.59 23.54
C ILE A 229 6.59 29.61 23.14
N ASN A 230 6.33 30.41 22.10
CA ASN A 230 7.27 31.41 21.60
C ASN A 230 7.06 32.82 22.18
N ASN A 231 6.18 32.98 23.18
CA ASN A 231 5.83 34.26 23.80
C ASN A 231 5.38 35.34 22.79
N LEU A 232 4.61 34.93 21.78
CA LEU A 232 3.99 35.81 20.81
C LEU A 232 2.59 36.22 21.29
N ASN A 233 2.17 37.43 20.98
CA ASN A 233 0.84 37.92 21.33
C ASN A 233 -0.18 37.41 20.30
N PRO A 234 -1.11 36.52 20.68
CA PRO A 234 -2.16 36.07 19.77
C PRO A 234 -3.13 37.22 19.48
N ILE A 235 -3.67 37.25 18.27
CA ILE A 235 -4.64 38.25 17.83
C ILE A 235 -6.06 37.72 18.06
N LEU A 236 -6.21 36.39 18.10
CA LEU A 236 -7.50 35.70 18.09
C LEU A 236 -7.81 34.94 19.38
N ASP A 237 -9.02 35.19 19.90
CA ASP A 237 -9.64 34.31 20.89
C ASP A 237 -10.95 33.73 20.34
N ILE A 238 -11.01 32.40 20.30
CA ILE A 238 -12.12 31.62 19.75
C ILE A 238 -12.52 30.58 20.79
N ASP A 239 -13.81 30.49 21.09
CA ASP A 239 -14.35 29.43 21.94
C ASP A 239 -14.51 28.13 21.16
N LEU A 240 -13.83 27.08 21.61
CA LEU A 240 -13.83 25.76 20.98
C LEU A 240 -14.77 24.76 21.66
N THR A 241 -15.43 25.14 22.76
CA THR A 241 -16.22 24.22 23.61
C THR A 241 -17.47 23.66 22.91
N GLN A 242 -17.94 24.34 21.86
CA GLN A 242 -19.09 23.93 21.06
C GLN A 242 -18.81 22.69 20.20
N ASP A 243 -19.85 21.94 19.82
CA ASP A 243 -19.68 20.74 18.99
C ASP A 243 -19.07 21.05 17.61
N SER A 244 -18.27 20.11 17.08
CA SER A 244 -17.54 20.27 15.81
C SER A 244 -18.43 20.04 14.59
N ASN A 245 -19.39 20.94 14.36
CA ASN A 245 -20.21 20.99 13.16
C ASN A 245 -20.30 22.44 12.64
N ASN A 246 -20.76 22.61 11.38
CA ASN A 246 -20.77 23.92 10.73
C ASN A 246 -21.65 24.96 11.45
N ILE A 247 -22.70 24.54 12.16
CA ILE A 247 -23.64 25.44 12.85
C ILE A 247 -23.03 25.92 14.17
N ASN A 248 -22.60 24.97 15.00
CA ASN A 248 -22.07 25.23 16.33
C ASN A 248 -20.66 25.86 16.32
N SER A 249 -19.91 25.71 15.23
CA SER A 249 -18.56 26.29 15.06
C SER A 249 -18.54 27.50 14.12
N ASN A 250 -19.65 28.22 13.97
CA ASN A 250 -19.76 29.36 13.05
C ASN A 250 -18.73 30.48 13.36
N ASP A 251 -18.45 30.76 14.63
CA ASP A 251 -17.44 31.78 15.02
C ASP A 251 -16.06 31.45 14.45
N LEU A 252 -15.62 30.20 14.58
CA LEU A 252 -14.36 29.73 13.99
C LEU A 252 -14.37 29.86 12.46
N ILE A 253 -15.47 29.48 11.81
CA ILE A 253 -15.60 29.50 10.35
C ILE A 253 -15.51 30.92 9.80
N ILE A 254 -16.18 31.89 10.44
CA ILE A 254 -16.13 33.31 10.05
C ILE A 254 -14.71 33.87 10.24
N LYS A 255 -14.03 33.50 11.33
CA LYS A 255 -12.68 33.96 11.66
C LYS A 255 -11.54 33.19 10.97
N LEU A 256 -11.83 32.30 10.01
CA LEU A 256 -10.79 31.55 9.30
C LEU A 256 -9.79 32.44 8.55
N ASN A 257 -10.26 33.56 7.99
CA ASN A 257 -9.38 34.50 7.30
C ASN A 257 -8.41 35.19 8.27
N GLU A 258 -8.88 35.55 9.45
CA GLU A 258 -8.06 36.15 10.51
C GLU A 258 -7.04 35.13 11.02
N LEU A 259 -7.46 33.87 11.21
CA LEU A 259 -6.54 32.78 11.57
C LEU A 259 -5.45 32.60 10.51
N ASN A 260 -5.82 32.64 9.23
CA ASN A 260 -4.85 32.54 8.14
C ASN A 260 -3.89 33.74 8.11
N GLN A 261 -4.35 34.94 8.48
CA GLN A 261 -3.50 36.12 8.65
C GLN A 261 -2.52 35.97 9.82
N GLU A 262 -2.98 35.49 10.98
CA GLU A 262 -2.12 35.20 12.15
C GLU A 262 -1.03 34.18 11.79
N ILE A 263 -1.41 33.09 11.11
CA ILE A 263 -0.45 32.09 10.59
C ILE A 263 0.52 32.73 9.58
N GLY A 264 0.04 33.63 8.72
CA GLY A 264 0.87 34.40 7.79
C GLY A 264 1.91 35.27 8.49
N LEU A 265 1.55 35.92 9.60
CA LEU A 265 2.49 36.66 10.45
C LEU A 265 3.52 35.72 11.07
N ASN A 266 3.08 34.59 11.64
CA ASN A 266 3.98 33.58 12.21
C ASN A 266 4.99 33.05 11.16
N LYS A 267 4.56 32.79 9.92
CA LYS A 267 5.47 32.41 8.82
C LYS A 267 6.51 33.50 8.54
N LYS A 268 6.10 34.76 8.52
CA LYS A 268 7.00 35.90 8.26
C LYS A 268 8.00 36.11 9.40
N ASP A 269 7.54 36.01 10.64
CA ASP A 269 8.30 36.40 11.83
C ASP A 269 9.20 35.27 12.34
N CYS A 270 8.73 34.02 12.27
CA CYS A 270 9.43 32.86 12.84
C CYS A 270 9.95 31.88 11.78
N GLY A 271 9.25 31.76 10.65
CA GLY A 271 9.46 30.69 9.67
C GLY A 271 10.77 30.77 8.88
N HIS A 272 11.36 29.60 8.63
CA HIS A 272 12.53 29.44 7.77
C HIS A 272 12.15 29.49 6.29
N ARG A 273 12.97 30.19 5.49
CA ARG A 273 12.74 30.37 4.05
C ARG A 273 13.46 29.31 3.22
N PHE A 274 12.71 28.72 2.29
CA PHE A 274 13.19 27.74 1.33
C PHE A 274 13.05 28.30 -0.09
N LYS A 275 14.05 28.03 -0.93
CA LYS A 275 13.96 28.22 -2.37
C LYS A 275 13.33 26.98 -2.99
N HIS A 276 12.21 27.17 -3.66
CA HIS A 276 11.51 26.17 -4.44
C HIS A 276 11.49 26.64 -5.90
N PHE A 277 12.35 26.02 -6.71
CA PHE A 277 12.71 26.51 -8.04
C PHE A 277 13.15 27.99 -8.01
N LYS A 278 12.31 28.91 -8.50
CA LYS A 278 12.58 30.36 -8.55
C LYS A 278 11.91 31.15 -7.42
N ASN A 279 11.03 30.50 -6.65
CA ASN A 279 10.22 31.17 -5.63
C ASN A 279 10.82 30.91 -4.25
N THR A 280 10.67 31.89 -3.35
CA THR A 280 11.02 31.72 -1.94
C THR A 280 9.73 31.55 -1.14
N GLU A 281 9.63 30.44 -0.41
CA GLU A 281 8.42 30.04 0.34
C GLU A 281 8.79 29.60 1.76
N VAL A 282 7.83 29.62 2.68
CA VAL A 282 7.96 29.07 4.04
C VAL A 282 7.03 27.86 4.14
N ILE A 283 7.61 26.69 4.36
CA ILE A 283 6.86 25.41 4.43
C ILE A 283 6.05 25.32 5.72
N ASP A 284 6.66 25.67 6.85
CA ASP A 284 6.02 25.61 8.16
C ASP A 284 6.52 26.75 9.05
N TYR A 285 5.60 27.50 9.67
CA TYR A 285 5.96 28.58 10.59
C TYR A 285 6.69 28.08 11.84
N ALA A 286 6.57 26.80 12.18
CA ALA A 286 7.24 26.18 13.31
C ALA A 286 8.69 25.74 13.01
N ILE A 287 9.18 25.87 11.77
CA ILE A 287 10.59 25.69 11.44
C ILE A 287 11.31 27.03 11.65
N PRO A 288 12.22 27.14 12.64
CA PRO A 288 12.77 28.42 13.04
C PRO A 288 13.82 28.93 12.05
N LYS A 289 13.91 30.26 11.89
CA LYS A 289 14.93 30.92 11.05
C LYS A 289 16.37 30.50 11.36
N ASN A 290 16.68 30.17 12.61
CA ASN A 290 18.00 29.72 13.08
C ASN A 290 18.15 28.20 13.18
N ILE A 291 17.35 27.42 12.44
CA ILE A 291 17.47 25.96 12.36
C ILE A 291 18.92 25.52 12.08
N HIS A 292 19.38 24.53 12.85
CA HIS A 292 20.72 23.97 12.72
C HIS A 292 20.88 23.18 11.41
N ILE A 293 22.06 23.28 10.78
CA ILE A 293 22.34 22.68 9.46
C ILE A 293 22.16 21.16 9.42
N GLN A 294 22.41 20.47 10.53
CA GLN A 294 22.17 19.02 10.62
C GLN A 294 20.71 18.66 10.35
N ASN A 295 19.74 19.48 10.79
CA ASN A 295 18.33 19.25 10.49
C ASN A 295 18.03 19.43 8.99
N LEU A 296 18.62 20.44 8.35
CA LEU A 296 18.47 20.72 6.92
C LEU A 296 19.01 19.60 6.02
N SER A 297 20.02 18.86 6.51
CA SER A 297 20.59 17.71 5.81
C SER A 297 19.78 16.39 5.92
N HIS A 298 18.73 16.36 6.75
CA HIS A 298 17.86 15.19 6.97
C HIS A 298 16.39 15.53 6.61
N SER A 299 15.42 14.87 7.25
CA SER A 299 13.99 15.03 7.00
C SER A 299 13.44 16.33 7.62
N TYR A 300 13.94 17.48 7.18
CA TYR A 300 13.66 18.81 7.75
C TYR A 300 12.18 19.18 7.79
N ILE A 301 11.37 18.61 6.89
CA ILE A 301 9.95 18.97 6.80
C ILE A 301 9.17 18.61 8.07
N PHE A 302 9.60 17.57 8.80
CA PHE A 302 8.93 17.13 10.03
C PHE A 302 9.33 17.96 11.25
N TYR A 303 10.34 18.83 11.13
CA TYR A 303 10.93 19.55 12.25
C TYR A 303 9.89 20.34 13.05
N GLY A 304 9.11 21.19 12.38
CA GLY A 304 8.24 22.15 13.06
C GLY A 304 7.15 21.47 13.88
N GLU A 305 6.51 20.47 13.30
CA GLU A 305 5.49 19.67 13.96
C GLU A 305 6.04 18.88 15.16
N ARG A 306 7.20 18.23 15.00
CA ARG A 306 7.84 17.47 16.09
C ARG A 306 8.34 18.37 17.21
N LYS A 307 8.92 19.53 16.86
CA LYS A 307 9.39 20.53 17.82
C LYS A 307 8.25 21.05 18.67
N LEU A 308 7.12 21.41 18.05
CA LEU A 308 5.93 21.86 18.78
C LEU A 308 5.42 20.79 19.74
N MET A 309 5.27 19.54 19.28
CA MET A 309 4.84 18.43 20.12
C MET A 309 5.80 18.18 21.29
N TYR A 310 7.10 18.17 21.03
CA TYR A 310 8.14 18.01 22.05
C TYR A 310 8.08 19.13 23.10
N ASP A 311 7.93 20.38 22.68
CA ASP A 311 7.89 21.52 23.61
C ASP A 311 6.64 21.48 24.50
N CYS A 312 5.48 21.13 23.95
CA CYS A 312 4.26 20.88 24.72
C CYS A 312 4.47 19.77 25.75
N PHE A 313 5.02 18.61 25.35
CA PHE A 313 5.31 17.51 26.26
C PHE A 313 6.32 17.90 27.35
N LYS A 314 7.36 18.65 27.00
CA LYS A 314 8.39 19.08 27.94
C LYS A 314 7.81 19.99 29.02
N LYS A 315 6.93 20.92 28.63
CA LYS A 315 6.16 21.76 29.57
C LYS A 315 5.28 20.93 30.51
N ILE A 316 4.59 19.91 29.98
CA ILE A 316 3.77 18.97 30.76
C ILE A 316 4.62 18.20 31.78
N TYR A 317 5.71 17.57 31.34
CA TYR A 317 6.55 16.74 32.22
C TYR A 317 7.35 17.57 33.24
N ASN A 318 7.67 18.83 32.92
CA ASN A 318 8.23 19.80 33.86
C ASN A 318 7.21 20.42 34.82
N GLN A 319 5.91 20.14 34.64
CA GLN A 319 4.81 20.69 35.44
C GLN A 319 4.72 22.21 35.41
N ASP A 320 4.89 22.79 34.21
CA ASP A 320 4.72 24.22 34.01
C ASP A 320 3.28 24.64 34.36
N LYS A 321 3.13 25.52 35.36
CA LYS A 321 1.83 25.96 35.86
C LYS A 321 1.06 26.78 34.83
N ASP A 322 1.76 27.59 34.04
CA ASP A 322 1.14 28.44 33.02
C ASP A 322 0.66 27.62 31.83
N PHE A 323 1.32 26.48 31.58
CA PHE A 323 0.93 25.54 30.53
C PHE A 323 -0.23 24.60 30.92
N LYS A 324 -0.54 24.41 32.22
CA LYS A 324 -1.60 23.49 32.68
C LYS A 324 -2.94 23.76 31.99
N LYS A 325 -3.29 25.03 31.77
CA LYS A 325 -4.52 25.43 31.06
C LYS A 325 -4.60 25.02 29.59
N PHE A 326 -3.47 24.65 28.96
CA PHE A 326 -3.40 24.20 27.57
C PHE A 326 -3.40 22.67 27.42
N HIS A 327 -3.39 21.89 28.51
CA HIS A 327 -3.36 20.42 28.45
C HIS A 327 -4.51 19.84 27.62
N HIS A 328 -5.75 20.30 27.85
CA HIS A 328 -6.92 19.84 27.11
C HIS A 328 -6.85 20.22 25.62
N LEU A 329 -6.32 21.41 25.30
CA LEU A 329 -6.13 21.84 23.91
C LEU A 329 -5.09 20.97 23.21
N PHE A 330 -3.93 20.73 23.84
CA PHE A 330 -2.92 19.86 23.27
C PHE A 330 -3.42 18.42 23.10
N HIS A 331 -4.15 17.87 24.07
CA HIS A 331 -4.75 16.54 23.94
C HIS A 331 -5.76 16.47 22.78
N THR A 332 -6.62 17.49 22.67
CA THR A 332 -7.58 17.63 21.56
C THR A 332 -6.84 17.69 20.22
N TYR A 333 -5.75 18.45 20.12
CA TYR A 333 -4.93 18.53 18.91
C TYR A 333 -4.41 17.16 18.48
N LEU A 334 -3.88 16.36 19.42
CA LEU A 334 -3.38 15.01 19.13
C LEU A 334 -4.50 14.07 18.68
N LEU A 335 -5.68 14.16 19.30
CA LEU A 335 -6.85 13.37 18.90
C LEU A 335 -7.33 13.72 17.49
N ILE A 336 -7.45 15.01 17.16
CA ILE A 336 -7.85 15.44 15.81
C ILE A 336 -6.80 15.01 14.79
N LYS A 337 -5.51 15.15 15.12
CA LYS A 337 -4.40 14.70 14.29
C LYS A 337 -4.49 13.21 14.00
N ALA A 338 -4.78 12.38 15.01
CA ALA A 338 -4.96 10.94 14.84
C ALA A 338 -6.22 10.59 14.01
N GLN A 339 -7.34 11.31 14.20
CA GLN A 339 -8.55 11.11 13.41
C GLN A 339 -8.35 11.47 11.93
N PHE A 340 -7.68 12.59 11.65
CA PHE A 340 -7.34 12.96 10.28
C PHE A 340 -6.35 11.96 9.66
N ARG A 341 -5.37 11.47 10.44
CA ARG A 341 -4.44 10.40 10.00
C ARG A 341 -5.19 9.15 9.55
N ALA A 342 -6.21 8.75 10.29
CA ALA A 342 -7.00 7.55 10.00
C ALA A 342 -7.81 7.61 8.69
N GLU A 343 -7.91 8.78 8.05
CA GLU A 343 -8.54 8.95 6.73
C GLU A 343 -7.54 8.85 5.57
N LEU A 344 -6.23 8.97 5.84
CA LEU A 344 -5.15 8.96 4.84
C LEU A 344 -4.20 7.74 4.97
N ILE A 345 -4.10 7.15 6.16
CA ILE A 345 -3.28 5.97 6.46
C ILE A 345 -4.21 4.80 6.82
N GLN A 346 -3.93 3.60 6.31
CA GLN A 346 -4.81 2.43 6.45
C GLN A 346 -4.84 1.84 7.86
N VAL A 347 -5.33 2.55 8.87
CA VAL A 347 -5.32 2.08 10.27
C VAL A 347 -6.46 1.13 10.64
N ASN A 348 -7.44 0.93 9.76
CA ASN A 348 -8.62 0.14 10.08
C ASN A 348 -8.38 -1.38 9.98
N ASP A 349 -9.29 -2.17 10.56
CA ASP A 349 -9.17 -3.64 10.59
C ASP A 349 -9.76 -4.33 9.34
N LYS A 350 -10.18 -3.56 8.31
CA LYS A 350 -10.77 -4.09 7.07
C LYS A 350 -9.67 -4.54 6.10
N ILE A 351 -9.97 -5.60 5.34
CA ILE A 351 -9.05 -6.26 4.41
C ILE A 351 -9.46 -6.05 2.95
N GLY A 352 -8.62 -6.48 2.01
CA GLY A 352 -8.85 -6.45 0.57
C GLY A 352 -8.44 -5.13 -0.10
N PHE A 353 -8.15 -5.19 -1.40
CA PHE A 353 -7.64 -4.04 -2.17
C PHE A 353 -8.66 -2.90 -2.19
N GLY A 354 -9.96 -3.19 -2.24
CA GLY A 354 -11.00 -2.17 -2.23
C GLY A 354 -11.06 -1.32 -0.94
N ASN A 355 -10.50 -1.78 0.18
CA ASN A 355 -10.32 -0.94 1.36
C ASN A 355 -9.07 -0.06 1.20
N PHE A 356 -7.95 -0.65 0.79
CA PHE A 356 -6.70 0.04 0.51
C PHE A 356 -6.86 1.16 -0.54
N SER A 357 -7.57 0.89 -1.64
CA SER A 357 -7.74 1.83 -2.74
C SER A 357 -8.39 3.14 -2.29
N LYS A 358 -9.27 3.11 -1.28
CA LYS A 358 -9.86 4.33 -0.72
C LYS A 358 -8.83 5.25 -0.05
N TYR A 359 -7.81 4.67 0.59
CA TYR A 359 -6.68 5.44 1.11
C TYR A 359 -5.78 5.93 -0.02
N GLN A 360 -5.52 5.06 -0.99
CA GLN A 360 -4.73 5.39 -2.18
C GLN A 360 -5.33 6.57 -2.97
N ASP A 361 -6.64 6.63 -3.13
CA ASP A 361 -7.31 7.68 -3.90
C ASP A 361 -7.25 9.05 -3.21
N ARG A 362 -6.96 9.09 -1.90
CA ARG A 362 -6.91 10.32 -1.09
C ARG A 362 -5.53 10.95 -0.96
N LYS A 363 -4.48 10.24 -1.39
CA LYS A 363 -3.08 10.54 -1.04
C LYS A 363 -2.53 11.88 -1.54
N GLU A 364 -3.17 12.49 -2.53
CA GLU A 364 -2.77 13.78 -3.11
C GLU A 364 -3.81 14.89 -2.89
N LEU A 365 -4.94 14.61 -2.20
CA LEU A 365 -6.04 15.58 -2.05
C LEU A 365 -5.56 16.92 -1.50
N PHE A 366 -4.71 16.91 -0.47
CA PHE A 366 -4.21 18.12 0.18
C PHE A 366 -2.81 18.52 -0.29
N LEU A 367 -2.35 18.01 -1.44
CA LEU A 367 -1.02 18.27 -2.00
C LEU A 367 -1.17 18.80 -3.44
N PRO A 368 -1.49 20.10 -3.62
CA PRO A 368 -1.70 20.66 -4.95
C PRO A 368 -0.48 20.46 -5.86
N ASP A 369 -0.73 20.09 -7.12
CA ASP A 369 0.32 19.93 -8.13
C ASP A 369 1.22 21.17 -8.19
N HIS A 370 2.52 20.94 -8.36
CA HIS A 370 3.56 21.98 -8.40
C HIS A 370 3.73 22.83 -7.14
N SER A 371 3.03 22.53 -6.04
CA SER A 371 3.32 23.16 -4.74
C SER A 371 4.63 22.66 -4.14
N ILE A 372 5.22 23.42 -3.22
CA ILE A 372 6.40 22.99 -2.45
C ILE A 372 6.13 21.68 -1.69
N TYR A 373 4.89 21.45 -1.25
CA TYR A 373 4.49 20.21 -0.56
C TYR A 373 4.44 19.01 -1.49
N HIS A 374 3.89 19.15 -2.69
CA HIS A 374 3.92 18.07 -3.69
C HIS A 374 5.36 17.78 -4.16
N THR A 375 6.20 18.81 -4.31
CA THR A 375 7.63 18.63 -4.59
C THR A 375 8.32 17.86 -3.47
N ALA A 376 8.08 18.24 -2.21
CA ALA A 376 8.63 17.54 -1.05
C ALA A 376 8.13 16.10 -0.93
N PHE A 377 6.85 15.85 -1.25
CA PHE A 377 6.23 14.52 -1.24
C PHE A 377 6.98 13.53 -2.12
N VAL A 378 7.19 13.89 -3.39
CA VAL A 378 7.92 13.06 -4.36
C VAL A 378 9.40 12.97 -3.99
N ASN A 379 10.01 14.06 -3.52
CA ASN A 379 11.43 14.07 -3.16
C ASN A 379 11.73 13.16 -1.95
N LEU A 380 10.93 13.25 -0.89
CA LEU A 380 11.09 12.45 0.33
C LEU A 380 10.85 10.97 0.06
N ALA A 381 9.90 10.61 -0.81
CA ALA A 381 9.65 9.22 -1.17
C ALA A 381 10.94 8.48 -1.60
N VAL A 382 11.78 9.15 -2.40
CA VAL A 382 12.99 8.53 -2.98
C VAL A 382 14.27 8.92 -2.23
N ASN A 383 14.52 10.22 -2.03
CA ASN A 383 15.79 10.70 -1.49
C ASN A 383 15.94 10.40 0.00
N ASP A 384 14.86 10.48 0.78
CA ASP A 384 14.90 10.15 2.21
C ASP A 384 15.24 8.65 2.40
N THR A 385 14.57 7.79 1.63
CA THR A 385 14.85 6.35 1.59
C THR A 385 16.30 6.06 1.18
N LEU A 386 16.82 6.74 0.15
CA LEU A 386 18.22 6.60 -0.28
C LEU A 386 19.25 7.11 0.73
N ASN A 387 18.88 8.09 1.57
CA ASN A 387 19.78 8.65 2.59
C ASN A 387 19.86 7.72 3.82
N HIS A 388 18.76 7.09 4.20
CA HIS A 388 18.69 6.24 5.39
C HIS A 388 19.07 4.77 5.13
N SER A 389 18.82 4.27 3.92
CA SER A 389 19.01 2.87 3.54
C SER A 389 20.15 2.69 2.54
N LYS A 390 20.93 1.61 2.68
CA LYS A 390 21.93 1.22 1.67
C LYS A 390 21.26 0.51 0.49
N ILE A 391 20.59 1.27 -0.37
CA ILE A 391 19.93 0.73 -1.57
C ILE A 391 20.94 0.68 -2.72
N SER A 392 21.13 -0.52 -3.27
CA SER A 392 21.95 -0.79 -4.45
C SER A 392 21.14 -0.74 -5.74
N SER A 393 19.84 -1.05 -5.66
CA SER A 393 18.90 -1.01 -6.79
C SER A 393 17.56 -0.42 -6.35
N PHE A 394 17.09 0.61 -7.04
CA PHE A 394 15.82 1.27 -6.71
C PHE A 394 14.92 1.34 -7.96
N GLU A 395 13.87 0.52 -7.96
CA GLU A 395 12.79 0.57 -8.94
C GLU A 395 11.71 1.58 -8.51
N VAL A 396 11.27 2.44 -9.43
CA VAL A 396 10.20 3.41 -9.18
C VAL A 396 9.07 3.22 -10.18
N ARG A 397 7.88 2.85 -9.69
CA ARG A 397 6.70 2.61 -10.54
C ARG A 397 5.94 3.90 -10.81
N ILE A 398 5.68 4.17 -12.09
CA ILE A 398 4.95 5.35 -12.57
C ILE A 398 3.85 4.95 -13.56
N THR A 399 2.78 5.73 -13.62
CA THR A 399 1.65 5.44 -14.51
C THR A 399 1.95 5.81 -15.98
N PRO A 400 1.47 5.02 -16.95
CA PRO A 400 1.66 5.29 -18.37
C PRO A 400 0.83 6.50 -18.83
N LYS A 401 1.19 7.02 -20.01
CA LYS A 401 0.38 7.96 -20.79
C LYS A 401 0.19 7.38 -22.19
N GLU A 402 -0.96 7.65 -22.81
CA GLU A 402 -1.28 7.16 -24.16
C GLU A 402 -0.46 7.83 -25.27
N GLU A 403 0.13 9.00 -24.99
CA GLU A 403 0.93 9.77 -25.94
C GLU A 403 2.39 9.88 -25.48
N TYR A 404 3.32 9.74 -26.43
CA TYR A 404 4.75 9.88 -26.21
C TYR A 404 5.14 11.23 -25.57
N SER A 405 4.57 12.34 -26.04
CA SER A 405 4.85 13.70 -25.53
C SER A 405 4.50 13.81 -24.05
N LYS A 406 3.26 13.44 -23.69
CA LYS A 406 2.76 13.44 -22.32
C LYS A 406 3.57 12.52 -21.40
N LEU A 407 3.97 11.33 -21.89
CA LEU A 407 4.82 10.41 -21.12
C LEU A 407 6.20 11.01 -20.86
N SER A 408 6.83 11.58 -21.88
CA SER A 408 8.13 12.25 -21.78
C SER A 408 8.08 13.45 -20.81
N GLU A 409 7.05 14.28 -20.90
CA GLU A 409 6.83 15.42 -19.98
C GLU A 409 6.64 14.96 -18.53
N SER A 410 5.87 13.88 -18.31
CA SER A 410 5.67 13.33 -16.97
C SER A 410 6.99 12.84 -16.35
N ILE A 411 7.81 12.11 -17.11
CA ILE A 411 9.11 11.62 -16.62
C ILE A 411 10.08 12.78 -16.39
N ALA A 412 10.11 13.77 -17.29
CA ALA A 412 10.93 14.97 -17.12
C ALA A 412 10.52 15.76 -15.86
N SER A 413 9.22 15.84 -15.57
CA SER A 413 8.69 16.44 -14.35
C SER A 413 9.17 15.70 -13.09
N TYR A 414 9.04 14.36 -13.04
CA TYR A 414 9.56 13.58 -11.92
C TYR A 414 11.06 13.76 -11.73
N ASN A 415 11.84 13.70 -12.81
CA ASN A 415 13.29 13.91 -12.75
C ASN A 415 13.65 15.31 -12.24
N LYS A 416 12.84 16.34 -12.53
CA LYS A 416 13.03 17.70 -12.02
C LYS A 416 12.76 17.77 -10.52
N THR A 417 11.67 17.15 -10.06
CA THR A 417 11.26 17.13 -8.64
C THR A 417 12.17 16.29 -7.76
N LEU A 418 12.74 15.21 -8.30
CA LEU A 418 13.65 14.31 -7.58
C LEU A 418 15.07 14.87 -7.44
N LYS A 419 15.41 15.99 -8.10
CA LYS A 419 16.71 16.63 -7.88
C LYS A 419 16.86 17.03 -6.41
N LYS A 420 18.03 16.76 -5.83
CA LYS A 420 18.33 17.13 -4.43
C LYS A 420 18.14 18.62 -4.15
N ASN A 421 18.35 19.46 -5.16
CA ASN A 421 18.19 20.91 -5.07
C ASN A 421 16.79 21.42 -5.47
N ALA A 422 15.78 20.55 -5.59
CA ALA A 422 14.42 20.99 -5.90
C ALA A 422 13.85 21.92 -4.81
N ILE A 423 14.22 21.68 -3.55
CA ILE A 423 13.95 22.53 -2.39
C ILE A 423 15.26 22.72 -1.63
N GLN A 424 15.66 23.96 -1.41
CA GLN A 424 16.91 24.28 -0.69
C GLN A 424 16.68 25.36 0.35
N SER A 425 17.43 25.31 1.45
CA SER A 425 17.49 26.44 2.38
C SER A 425 18.02 27.69 1.66
N GLU A 426 17.38 28.84 1.86
CA GLU A 426 17.84 30.12 1.30
C GLU A 426 19.27 30.45 1.75
N LYS A 427 19.66 30.05 2.98
CA LYS A 427 20.99 30.30 3.55
C LYS A 427 22.10 29.44 2.94
N GLU A 428 21.76 28.27 2.40
CA GLU A 428 22.71 27.32 1.82
C GLU A 428 22.82 27.44 0.29
N PHE A 429 22.01 28.30 -0.33
CA PHE A 429 21.98 28.42 -1.77
C PHE A 429 23.32 28.94 -2.32
N ARG A 430 24.09 28.03 -2.92
CA ARG A 430 25.33 28.34 -3.65
C ARG A 430 25.10 28.10 -5.15
N PRO A 431 25.04 29.15 -5.99
CA PRO A 431 24.82 29.02 -7.43
C PRO A 431 25.83 28.10 -8.13
N GLU A 432 27.07 28.08 -7.62
CA GLU A 432 28.23 27.45 -8.24
C GLU A 432 28.30 25.92 -8.06
N LEU A 433 27.65 25.34 -7.03
CA LEU A 433 27.64 23.89 -6.79
C LEU A 433 26.55 23.14 -7.59
N VAL A 434 25.52 23.86 -8.02
CA VAL A 434 24.36 23.32 -8.75
C VAL A 434 24.77 22.68 -10.09
N THR A 435 25.80 23.21 -10.76
CA THR A 435 26.28 22.70 -12.05
C THR A 435 26.99 21.35 -11.94
N SER A 436 27.61 21.03 -10.81
CA SER A 436 28.38 19.79 -10.61
C SER A 436 27.50 18.57 -10.25
N GLU A 437 26.44 18.77 -9.47
CA GLU A 437 25.52 17.69 -9.08
C GLU A 437 24.52 17.29 -10.18
N LEU A 438 24.25 18.18 -11.15
CA LEU A 438 23.38 17.92 -12.30
C LEU A 438 23.86 16.77 -13.21
N ASN A 439 25.12 16.34 -13.06
CA ASN A 439 25.74 15.29 -13.87
C ASN A 439 25.77 13.90 -13.22
N GLN A 440 25.27 13.72 -11.99
CA GLN A 440 25.16 12.38 -11.40
C GLN A 440 24.00 11.60 -12.04
N LYS A 441 24.28 10.38 -12.54
CA LYS A 441 23.22 9.49 -13.03
C LYS A 441 22.23 9.21 -11.88
N PRO A 442 20.91 9.25 -12.13
CA PRO A 442 19.93 8.89 -11.11
C PRO A 442 20.18 7.47 -10.62
N LYS A 443 20.04 7.26 -9.30
CA LYS A 443 20.24 5.95 -8.65
C LYS A 443 19.02 5.03 -8.77
N HIS A 444 17.99 5.46 -9.49
CA HIS A 444 16.74 4.74 -9.70
C HIS A 444 16.44 4.54 -11.18
N PHE A 445 15.63 3.54 -11.46
CA PHE A 445 15.05 3.30 -12.78
C PHE A 445 13.52 3.24 -12.68
N TYR A 446 12.84 3.33 -13.81
CA TYR A 446 11.40 3.37 -13.91
C TYR A 446 10.83 2.05 -14.42
N THR A 447 9.72 1.65 -13.81
CA THR A 447 8.80 0.62 -14.30
C THR A 447 7.47 1.28 -14.64
N ILE A 448 6.96 1.02 -15.85
CA ILE A 448 5.69 1.61 -16.29
C ILE A 448 4.53 0.70 -15.84
N HIS A 449 3.67 1.25 -15.00
CA HIS A 449 2.63 0.51 -14.27
C HIS A 449 1.24 0.75 -14.87
N TYR A 450 0.74 -0.19 -15.66
CA TYR A 450 -0.61 -0.20 -16.19
C TYR A 450 -1.67 -0.29 -15.08
N ILE A 451 -2.79 0.42 -15.26
CA ILE A 451 -3.90 0.43 -14.30
C ILE A 451 -5.01 -0.50 -14.78
N LYS A 452 -5.37 -1.50 -13.96
CA LYS A 452 -6.55 -2.35 -14.16
C LYS A 452 -7.84 -1.55 -14.00
N LYS A 453 -8.75 -1.66 -14.96
CA LYS A 453 -10.01 -0.90 -15.02
C LYS A 453 -11.17 -1.80 -15.39
N GLU A 454 -12.31 -1.58 -14.73
CA GLU A 454 -13.53 -2.33 -14.98
C GLU A 454 -14.05 -2.15 -16.40
N ASP A 455 -14.71 -3.20 -16.91
CA ASP A 455 -15.37 -3.14 -18.21
C ASP A 455 -16.70 -2.38 -18.15
N LYS A 456 -16.68 -1.11 -18.57
CA LYS A 456 -17.84 -0.18 -18.58
C LYS A 456 -18.73 -0.30 -19.83
N LEU A 457 -18.69 -1.41 -20.55
CA LEU A 457 -19.56 -1.61 -21.72
C LEU A 457 -21.03 -1.69 -21.31
N LYS A 458 -21.87 -0.81 -21.87
CA LYS A 458 -23.32 -0.91 -21.77
C LYS A 458 -23.79 -2.03 -22.71
N VAL A 459 -24.47 -3.03 -22.15
CA VAL A 459 -24.83 -4.28 -22.83
C VAL A 459 -25.96 -4.08 -23.85
N SER A 460 -26.74 -3.01 -23.74
CA SER A 460 -27.95 -2.78 -24.56
C SER A 460 -27.73 -2.15 -25.94
N SER A 461 -26.51 -1.80 -26.34
CA SER A 461 -26.24 -1.23 -27.67
C SER A 461 -25.84 -2.30 -28.69
N ILE A 462 -26.20 -2.11 -29.97
CA ILE A 462 -25.80 -2.98 -31.10
C ILE A 462 -24.28 -3.20 -31.14
N SER A 463 -23.51 -2.20 -30.74
CA SER A 463 -22.04 -2.29 -30.65
C SER A 463 -21.54 -3.38 -29.70
N SER A 464 -22.34 -3.84 -28.73
CA SER A 464 -21.94 -4.87 -27.75
C SER A 464 -21.62 -6.23 -28.40
N TYR A 465 -22.24 -6.54 -29.54
CA TYR A 465 -22.04 -7.77 -30.31
C TYR A 465 -20.73 -7.80 -31.10
N VAL A 466 -20.14 -6.64 -31.36
CA VAL A 466 -18.84 -6.51 -32.07
C VAL A 466 -17.72 -6.03 -31.17
N THR A 467 -18.02 -5.84 -29.88
CA THR A 467 -17.07 -5.31 -28.91
C THR A 467 -16.65 -6.40 -27.94
N CYS A 468 -15.35 -6.73 -27.92
CA CYS A 468 -14.82 -7.71 -26.98
C CYS A 468 -14.82 -7.19 -25.54
N ARG A 469 -14.70 -8.11 -24.56
CA ARG A 469 -14.48 -7.74 -23.16
C ARG A 469 -13.28 -6.81 -23.00
N HIS A 470 -13.47 -5.75 -22.22
CA HIS A 470 -12.48 -4.71 -21.92
C HIS A 470 -11.90 -4.01 -23.17
N SER A 471 -12.65 -3.92 -24.28
CA SER A 471 -12.17 -3.33 -25.54
C SER A 471 -11.55 -1.93 -25.36
N LYS A 472 -12.15 -1.08 -24.52
CA LYS A 472 -11.63 0.26 -24.20
C LYS A 472 -10.25 0.18 -23.54
N LEU A 473 -10.10 -0.68 -22.53
CA LEU A 473 -8.84 -0.85 -21.82
C LEU A 473 -7.78 -1.51 -22.73
N ARG A 474 -8.15 -2.49 -23.56
CA ARG A 474 -7.25 -3.07 -24.58
C ARG A 474 -6.73 -2.02 -25.56
N LYS A 475 -7.58 -1.09 -26.00
CA LYS A 475 -7.19 0.05 -26.85
C LYS A 475 -6.24 1.01 -26.12
N GLU A 476 -6.54 1.34 -24.86
CA GLU A 476 -5.67 2.16 -24.02
C GLU A 476 -4.28 1.52 -23.83
N ILE A 477 -4.23 0.22 -23.50
CA ILE A 477 -2.98 -0.55 -23.37
C ILE A 477 -2.20 -0.54 -24.68
N LYS A 478 -2.85 -0.70 -25.83
CA LYS A 478 -2.21 -0.58 -27.15
C LYS A 478 -1.52 0.77 -27.32
N ASN A 479 -2.25 1.87 -27.07
CA ASN A 479 -1.73 3.22 -27.22
C ASN A 479 -0.55 3.47 -26.26
N GLN A 480 -0.70 3.09 -25.00
CA GLN A 480 0.36 3.19 -23.98
C GLN A 480 1.60 2.36 -24.36
N SER A 481 1.42 1.13 -24.84
CA SER A 481 2.54 0.27 -25.26
C SER A 481 3.31 0.88 -26.43
N ILE A 482 2.61 1.46 -27.41
CA ILE A 482 3.22 2.17 -28.54
C ILE A 482 3.94 3.44 -28.07
N ALA A 483 3.37 4.18 -27.11
CA ALA A 483 4.01 5.36 -26.55
C ALA A 483 5.32 5.01 -25.81
N ILE A 484 5.33 3.91 -25.04
CA ILE A 484 6.51 3.42 -24.32
C ILE A 484 7.60 2.99 -25.32
N SER A 485 7.28 2.19 -26.34
CA SER A 485 8.27 1.76 -27.34
C SER A 485 8.83 2.96 -28.11
N THR A 486 7.96 3.87 -28.54
CA THR A 486 8.37 5.12 -29.23
C THR A 486 9.31 5.96 -28.35
N LEU A 487 9.03 6.06 -27.05
CA LEU A 487 9.87 6.82 -26.12
C LEU A 487 11.28 6.25 -26.02
N ARG A 488 11.39 4.92 -25.95
CA ARG A 488 12.67 4.22 -25.87
C ARG A 488 13.45 4.28 -27.18
N GLU A 489 12.76 4.22 -28.33
CA GLU A 489 13.39 4.36 -29.66
C GLU A 489 13.95 5.78 -29.89
N LYS A 490 13.22 6.82 -29.48
CA LYS A 490 13.61 8.22 -29.76
C LYS A 490 14.67 8.78 -28.81
N ASN A 491 14.84 8.20 -27.62
CA ASN A 491 15.76 8.74 -26.62
C ASN A 491 16.47 7.63 -25.84
N ILE A 492 17.77 7.45 -26.13
CA ILE A 492 18.61 6.43 -25.50
C ILE A 492 18.66 6.56 -23.97
N LYS A 493 18.61 7.78 -23.42
CA LYS A 493 18.62 7.98 -21.96
C LYS A 493 17.36 7.40 -21.30
N TYR A 494 16.21 7.47 -21.97
CA TYR A 494 14.99 6.85 -21.48
C TYR A 494 14.98 5.34 -21.67
N SER A 495 15.66 4.82 -22.70
CA SER A 495 15.86 3.38 -22.84
C SER A 495 16.73 2.79 -21.72
N GLU A 496 17.67 3.58 -21.19
CA GLU A 496 18.49 3.22 -20.02
C GLU A 496 17.70 3.29 -18.71
N SER A 497 16.74 4.23 -18.60
CA SER A 497 15.99 4.45 -17.36
C SER A 497 14.69 3.65 -17.26
N ILE A 498 14.07 3.23 -18.37
CA ILE A 498 12.82 2.43 -18.36
C ILE A 498 13.18 0.97 -18.61
N ARG A 499 13.14 0.16 -17.55
CA ARG A 499 13.59 -1.25 -17.55
C ARG A 499 12.47 -2.26 -17.32
N GLY A 500 11.35 -1.82 -16.76
CA GLY A 500 10.24 -2.69 -16.41
C GLY A 500 8.90 -2.22 -16.95
N ILE A 501 7.98 -3.16 -17.10
CA ILE A 501 6.54 -2.91 -17.14
C ILE A 501 5.84 -3.68 -16.03
N ASP A 502 4.73 -3.14 -15.54
CA ASP A 502 3.91 -3.74 -14.50
C ASP A 502 2.42 -3.49 -14.78
N ALA A 503 1.53 -4.28 -14.19
CA ALA A 503 0.10 -3.99 -14.14
C ALA A 503 -0.48 -4.31 -12.77
N ALA A 504 -1.12 -3.33 -12.14
CA ALA A 504 -1.83 -3.51 -10.88
C ALA A 504 -3.06 -2.59 -10.78
N SER A 505 -3.50 -2.30 -9.56
CA SER A 505 -4.87 -1.96 -9.17
C SER A 505 -5.72 -3.22 -8.96
N SER A 506 -7.01 -3.04 -8.71
CA SER A 506 -7.98 -4.08 -8.41
C SER A 506 -7.91 -5.24 -9.41
N GLU A 507 -7.61 -6.44 -8.92
CA GLU A 507 -7.60 -7.67 -9.74
C GLU A 507 -9.00 -8.06 -10.23
N PHE A 508 -10.05 -7.66 -9.50
CA PHE A 508 -11.44 -7.82 -9.94
C PHE A 508 -11.78 -7.00 -11.18
N ALA A 509 -11.02 -5.92 -11.44
CA ALA A 509 -11.33 -5.01 -12.53
C ALA A 509 -10.95 -5.57 -13.89
N ALA A 510 -9.80 -6.24 -14.02
CA ALA A 510 -9.32 -6.82 -15.27
C ALA A 510 -8.33 -7.98 -15.03
N SER A 511 -8.52 -9.08 -15.76
CA SER A 511 -7.65 -10.26 -15.73
C SER A 511 -6.40 -10.10 -16.63
N PRO A 512 -5.37 -10.95 -16.46
CA PRO A 512 -4.15 -10.92 -17.27
C PRO A 512 -4.39 -11.00 -18.79
N GLU A 513 -5.46 -11.68 -19.23
CA GLU A 513 -5.83 -11.81 -20.65
C GLU A 513 -5.97 -10.45 -21.38
N VAL A 514 -6.32 -9.39 -20.64
CA VAL A 514 -6.53 -8.03 -21.18
C VAL A 514 -5.20 -7.37 -21.54
N PHE A 515 -4.13 -7.70 -20.82
CA PHE A 515 -2.79 -7.10 -20.93
C PHE A 515 -1.84 -7.92 -21.80
N ALA A 516 -2.20 -9.18 -22.08
CA ALA A 516 -1.38 -10.18 -22.75
C ALA A 516 -0.66 -9.68 -24.01
N GLN A 517 -1.38 -9.08 -24.96
CA GLN A 517 -0.77 -8.55 -26.18
C GLN A 517 0.22 -7.41 -25.92
N GLY A 518 -0.09 -6.49 -24.99
CA GLY A 518 0.77 -5.36 -24.65
C GLY A 518 2.07 -5.80 -23.98
N PHE A 519 1.98 -6.76 -23.06
CA PHE A 519 3.14 -7.36 -22.40
C PHE A 519 4.06 -8.06 -23.39
N ARG A 520 3.50 -8.94 -24.24
CA ARG A 520 4.29 -9.62 -25.28
C ARG A 520 4.89 -8.64 -26.28
N TYR A 521 4.15 -7.60 -26.67
CA TYR A 521 4.64 -6.54 -27.55
C TYR A 521 5.89 -5.86 -26.98
N LEU A 522 5.83 -5.39 -25.73
CA LEU A 522 6.93 -4.66 -25.12
C LEU A 522 8.12 -5.55 -24.76
N LYS A 523 7.88 -6.75 -24.24
CA LYS A 523 8.94 -7.71 -23.92
C LYS A 523 9.75 -8.15 -25.14
N ASN A 524 9.07 -8.31 -26.28
CA ASN A 524 9.71 -8.73 -27.53
C ASN A 524 10.22 -7.55 -28.36
N HIS A 525 9.91 -6.30 -27.97
CA HIS A 525 10.29 -5.11 -28.73
C HIS A 525 11.80 -4.88 -28.70
N LYS A 526 12.42 -4.84 -29.89
CA LYS A 526 13.83 -4.51 -30.09
C LYS A 526 13.98 -3.05 -30.52
N LEU A 527 15.01 -2.38 -30.01
CA LEU A 527 15.26 -0.97 -30.33
C LEU A 527 15.72 -0.83 -31.79
N LYS A 528 15.16 0.14 -32.53
CA LYS A 528 15.62 0.47 -33.88
C LYS A 528 17.02 1.08 -33.83
N GLY A 529 17.90 0.62 -34.72
CA GLY A 529 19.26 1.15 -34.86
C GLY A 529 20.21 0.14 -35.49
N THR A 530 21.48 0.52 -35.63
CA THR A 530 22.56 -0.38 -36.03
C THR A 530 23.33 -0.85 -34.80
N LEU A 531 23.56 -2.17 -34.70
CA LEU A 531 24.50 -2.74 -33.73
C LEU A 531 25.92 -2.33 -34.16
N ASN A 532 26.34 -1.13 -33.74
CA ASN A 532 27.68 -0.65 -34.04
C ASN A 532 28.68 -1.29 -33.07
N HIS A 533 29.20 -2.47 -33.45
CA HIS A 533 30.22 -3.20 -32.72
C HIS A 533 31.57 -2.47 -32.61
N LEU A 534 31.72 -1.29 -33.22
CA LEU A 534 32.87 -0.40 -33.03
C LEU A 534 32.71 0.51 -31.79
N LYS A 535 31.52 0.58 -31.17
CA LYS A 535 31.34 1.20 -29.86
C LYS A 535 31.85 0.25 -28.76
N GLN A 536 32.53 0.80 -27.75
CA GLN A 536 33.05 0.02 -26.61
C GLN A 536 31.95 -0.70 -25.80
N VAL A 537 30.70 -0.22 -25.85
CA VAL A 537 29.54 -0.87 -25.22
C VAL A 537 28.38 -0.93 -26.22
N VAL A 538 27.94 -2.14 -26.55
CA VAL A 538 26.70 -2.41 -27.27
C VAL A 538 25.68 -2.91 -26.24
N SER A 539 24.86 -2.02 -25.70
CA SER A 539 23.82 -2.38 -24.73
C SER A 539 22.42 -2.24 -25.35
N GLU A 540 21.80 -3.37 -25.68
CA GLU A 540 20.35 -3.42 -25.92
C GLU A 540 19.65 -3.63 -24.57
N HIS A 541 19.06 -2.56 -24.03
CA HIS A 541 18.34 -2.65 -22.76
C HIS A 541 17.03 -3.42 -22.96
N LYS A 542 16.95 -4.63 -22.43
CA LYS A 542 15.72 -5.44 -22.45
C LYS A 542 14.69 -4.88 -21.45
N ILE A 543 13.41 -5.01 -21.77
CA ILE A 543 12.31 -4.78 -20.82
C ILE A 543 11.94 -6.11 -20.16
N TYR A 544 11.86 -6.10 -18.83
CA TYR A 544 11.29 -7.18 -18.03
C TYR A 544 9.87 -6.82 -17.56
N ALA A 545 9.13 -7.80 -17.07
CA ALA A 545 7.76 -7.62 -16.64
C ALA A 545 7.54 -8.04 -15.18
N THR A 546 6.76 -7.25 -14.47
CA THR A 546 6.03 -7.64 -13.26
C THR A 546 4.54 -7.70 -13.59
N TYR A 547 3.77 -8.54 -12.90
CA TYR A 547 2.31 -8.42 -12.89
C TYR A 547 1.79 -8.74 -11.49
N HIS A 548 0.93 -7.89 -10.93
CA HIS A 548 0.28 -8.19 -9.65
C HIS A 548 -0.81 -9.23 -9.86
N ALA A 549 -0.67 -10.39 -9.23
CA ALA A 549 -1.67 -11.44 -9.32
C ALA A 549 -1.75 -12.24 -8.03
N GLY A 550 -2.97 -12.59 -7.66
CA GLY A 550 -3.26 -13.36 -6.46
C GLY A 550 -3.05 -12.57 -5.16
N GLU A 551 -3.11 -11.25 -5.20
CA GLU A 551 -3.18 -10.37 -4.03
C GLU A 551 -4.63 -10.21 -3.54
N ASP A 552 -5.54 -9.90 -4.46
CA ASP A 552 -6.98 -9.75 -4.21
C ASP A 552 -7.78 -10.67 -5.14
N PHE A 553 -8.70 -11.45 -4.58
CA PHE A 553 -9.38 -12.53 -5.30
C PHE A 553 -10.67 -12.96 -4.60
N TYR A 554 -11.60 -13.52 -5.38
CA TYR A 554 -12.91 -13.95 -4.87
C TYR A 554 -12.80 -15.26 -4.10
N ASP A 555 -11.94 -16.14 -4.60
CA ASP A 555 -11.62 -17.47 -4.09
C ASP A 555 -10.11 -17.71 -4.32
N LEU A 556 -9.47 -18.56 -3.52
CA LEU A 556 -8.07 -18.96 -3.73
C LEU A 556 -7.84 -19.48 -5.15
N VAL A 557 -8.78 -20.26 -5.69
CA VAL A 557 -8.70 -20.77 -7.07
C VAL A 557 -8.71 -19.65 -8.10
N ASP A 558 -9.41 -18.54 -7.83
CA ASP A 558 -9.41 -17.35 -8.69
C ASP A 558 -8.02 -16.71 -8.74
N GLY A 559 -7.40 -16.50 -7.56
CA GLY A 559 -6.05 -15.96 -7.45
C GLY A 559 -5.00 -16.88 -8.07
N LEU A 560 -5.09 -18.20 -7.84
CA LEU A 560 -4.22 -19.19 -8.48
C LEU A 560 -4.38 -19.18 -10.01
N ARG A 561 -5.62 -19.12 -10.51
CA ARG A 561 -5.89 -19.00 -11.95
C ARG A 561 -5.27 -17.71 -12.50
N ALA A 562 -5.43 -16.57 -11.85
CA ALA A 562 -4.82 -15.31 -12.27
C ALA A 562 -3.29 -15.39 -12.35
N ILE A 563 -2.63 -16.03 -11.38
CA ILE A 563 -1.18 -16.25 -11.42
C ILE A 563 -0.80 -17.14 -12.62
N ASP A 564 -1.54 -18.22 -12.87
CA ASP A 564 -1.31 -19.10 -14.01
C ASP A 564 -1.51 -18.38 -15.35
N GLU A 565 -2.55 -17.55 -15.45
CA GLU A 565 -2.82 -16.67 -16.60
C GLU A 565 -1.67 -15.69 -16.85
N CYS A 566 -1.05 -15.14 -15.80
CA CYS A 566 0.15 -14.30 -15.96
C CYS A 566 1.27 -15.08 -16.65
N VAL A 567 1.57 -16.27 -16.15
CA VAL A 567 2.63 -17.13 -16.68
C VAL A 567 2.38 -17.49 -18.15
N ILE A 568 1.15 -17.89 -18.50
CA ILE A 568 0.86 -18.45 -19.83
C ILE A 568 0.40 -17.42 -20.85
N PHE A 569 -0.29 -16.33 -20.47
CA PHE A 569 -0.80 -15.34 -21.42
C PHE A 569 0.16 -14.17 -21.62
N LEU A 570 0.83 -13.71 -20.54
CA LEU A 570 1.82 -12.63 -20.65
C LEU A 570 3.20 -13.17 -21.05
N ASN A 571 3.35 -14.49 -21.12
CA ASN A 571 4.60 -15.22 -21.31
C ASN A 571 5.65 -14.79 -20.28
N LEU A 572 5.31 -14.80 -18.98
CA LEU A 572 6.30 -14.54 -17.94
C LEU A 572 7.33 -15.68 -17.90
N THR A 573 8.59 -15.29 -17.79
CA THR A 573 9.79 -16.12 -17.96
C THR A 573 10.81 -15.78 -16.89
N GLN A 574 11.95 -16.47 -16.90
CA GLN A 574 13.08 -16.13 -16.03
C GLN A 574 13.45 -14.64 -16.15
N GLY A 575 13.60 -13.99 -14.99
CA GLY A 575 13.86 -12.56 -14.87
C GLY A 575 12.59 -11.71 -14.76
N ASP A 576 11.41 -12.26 -15.05
CA ASP A 576 10.13 -11.60 -14.75
C ASP A 576 9.65 -11.94 -13.33
N ARG A 577 8.68 -11.16 -12.84
CA ARG A 577 8.22 -11.23 -11.45
C ARG A 577 6.69 -11.26 -11.35
N ILE A 578 6.18 -11.86 -10.29
CA ILE A 578 4.77 -11.78 -9.89
C ILE A 578 4.71 -10.96 -8.60
N GLY A 579 3.89 -9.91 -8.60
CA GLY A 579 3.63 -9.09 -7.42
C GLY A 579 2.76 -9.85 -6.42
N HIS A 580 3.15 -9.88 -5.14
CA HIS A 580 2.45 -10.43 -3.98
C HIS A 580 2.26 -11.96 -3.99
N ALA A 581 1.59 -12.51 -5.00
CA ALA A 581 1.27 -13.94 -5.15
C ALA A 581 0.66 -14.59 -3.89
N LEU A 582 -0.15 -13.86 -3.09
CA LEU A 582 -0.68 -14.38 -1.82
C LEU A 582 -1.47 -15.67 -1.99
N ALA A 583 -2.33 -15.75 -3.01
CA ALA A 583 -3.12 -16.93 -3.33
C ALA A 583 -2.27 -18.21 -3.50
N LEU A 584 -0.99 -18.07 -3.86
CA LEU A 584 -0.06 -19.18 -4.04
C LEU A 584 0.45 -19.78 -2.73
N GLY A 585 0.44 -19.03 -1.63
CA GLY A 585 1.10 -19.48 -0.40
C GLY A 585 0.31 -19.30 0.89
N ILE A 586 -0.79 -18.55 0.91
CA ILE A 586 -1.60 -18.48 2.12
C ILE A 586 -2.22 -19.84 2.44
N ASP A 587 -2.38 -20.11 3.73
CA ASP A 587 -2.98 -21.35 4.21
C ASP A 587 -4.46 -21.45 3.82
N ALA A 588 -4.79 -22.46 2.99
CA ALA A 588 -6.14 -22.62 2.46
C ALA A 588 -7.18 -22.84 3.56
N LYS A 589 -6.82 -23.60 4.60
CA LYS A 589 -7.71 -23.88 5.73
C LYS A 589 -8.00 -22.64 6.55
N GLU A 590 -6.97 -21.90 6.95
CA GLU A 590 -7.14 -20.65 7.69
C GLU A 590 -7.94 -19.63 6.85
N TYR A 591 -7.69 -19.54 5.54
CA TYR A 591 -8.42 -18.65 4.64
C TYR A 591 -9.93 -18.97 4.59
N TYR A 592 -10.29 -20.23 4.30
CA TYR A 592 -11.71 -20.60 4.17
C TYR A 592 -12.44 -20.55 5.51
N GLN A 593 -11.76 -20.85 6.62
CA GLN A 593 -12.32 -20.67 7.96
C GLN A 593 -12.58 -19.18 8.26
N PHE A 594 -11.64 -18.30 7.90
CA PHE A 594 -11.81 -16.84 8.04
C PHE A 594 -13.02 -16.33 7.24
N LYS A 595 -13.26 -16.91 6.05
CA LYS A 595 -14.41 -16.61 5.18
C LYS A 595 -15.69 -17.39 5.55
N LYS A 596 -15.69 -18.17 6.64
CA LYS A 596 -16.83 -19.01 7.07
C LYS A 596 -17.35 -19.96 5.99
N HIS A 597 -16.46 -20.45 5.10
CA HIS A 597 -16.74 -21.42 4.04
C HIS A 597 -17.84 -21.04 3.02
N LYS A 598 -18.25 -19.77 2.97
CA LYS A 598 -19.28 -19.27 2.04
C LYS A 598 -18.77 -18.04 1.31
N LEU A 599 -18.63 -18.15 -0.01
CA LEU A 599 -18.11 -17.09 -0.86
C LEU A 599 -19.20 -16.51 -1.76
N MET A 600 -19.10 -15.21 -2.08
CA MET A 600 -19.99 -14.52 -3.01
C MET A 600 -19.16 -14.07 -4.20
N LEU A 601 -19.45 -14.60 -5.39
CA LEU A 601 -18.66 -14.31 -6.60
C LEU A 601 -19.51 -14.38 -7.87
N PRO A 602 -19.08 -13.71 -8.96
CA PRO A 602 -19.79 -13.77 -10.24
C PRO A 602 -19.86 -15.19 -10.80
N LYS A 603 -20.99 -15.56 -11.39
CA LYS A 603 -21.20 -16.90 -11.98
C LYS A 603 -20.13 -17.28 -13.00
N GLN A 604 -19.68 -16.32 -13.82
CA GLN A 604 -18.59 -16.54 -14.79
C GLN A 604 -17.28 -16.95 -14.10
N ILE A 605 -16.96 -16.36 -12.94
CA ILE A 605 -15.76 -16.69 -12.17
C ILE A 605 -15.88 -18.09 -11.57
N VAL A 606 -17.05 -18.47 -11.04
CA VAL A 606 -17.28 -19.85 -10.56
C VAL A 606 -17.06 -20.87 -11.67
N LEU A 607 -17.60 -20.61 -12.87
CA LEU A 607 -17.44 -21.47 -14.03
C LEU A 607 -15.97 -21.61 -14.44
N ASP A 608 -15.27 -20.49 -14.60
CA ASP A 608 -13.86 -20.47 -15.02
C ASP A 608 -12.96 -21.16 -13.97
N ASN A 609 -13.16 -20.88 -12.69
CA ASN A 609 -12.40 -21.50 -11.60
C ASN A 609 -12.64 -23.02 -11.52
N THR A 610 -13.89 -23.45 -11.67
CA THR A 610 -14.26 -24.87 -11.65
C THR A 610 -13.54 -25.63 -12.78
N VAL A 611 -13.62 -25.11 -14.00
CA VAL A 611 -12.99 -25.75 -15.17
C VAL A 611 -11.47 -25.72 -15.08
N TRP A 612 -10.90 -24.60 -14.63
CA TRP A 612 -9.46 -24.47 -14.43
C TRP A 612 -8.95 -25.44 -13.37
N LEU A 613 -9.63 -25.56 -12.23
CA LEU A 613 -9.26 -26.48 -11.15
C LEU A 613 -9.30 -27.94 -11.63
N LEU A 614 -10.37 -28.35 -12.31
CA LEU A 614 -10.48 -29.69 -12.92
C LEU A 614 -9.36 -29.96 -13.92
N ALA A 615 -8.95 -28.96 -14.71
CA ALA A 615 -7.83 -29.08 -15.63
C ALA A 615 -6.48 -29.22 -14.90
N LYS A 616 -6.25 -28.49 -13.81
CA LYS A 616 -5.03 -28.59 -13.00
C LYS A 616 -4.94 -29.90 -12.23
N ILE A 617 -6.03 -30.38 -11.64
CA ILE A 617 -6.12 -31.70 -11.00
C ILE A 617 -5.66 -32.79 -11.99
N ARG A 618 -6.18 -32.77 -13.23
CA ARG A 618 -5.77 -33.70 -14.28
C ARG A 618 -4.31 -33.52 -14.71
N LYS A 619 -3.86 -32.27 -14.92
CA LYS A 619 -2.48 -31.96 -15.31
C LYS A 619 -1.47 -32.48 -14.30
N PHE A 620 -1.77 -32.33 -13.00
CA PHE A 620 -0.87 -32.72 -11.91
C PHE A 620 -1.05 -34.17 -11.44
N GLY A 621 -2.03 -34.91 -11.98
CA GLY A 621 -2.31 -36.28 -11.56
C GLY A 621 -2.80 -36.40 -10.12
N ILE A 622 -3.55 -35.39 -9.63
CA ILE A 622 -4.07 -35.38 -8.26
C ILE A 622 -5.25 -36.36 -8.15
N ALA A 623 -5.08 -37.42 -7.37
CA ALA A 623 -6.02 -38.54 -7.27
C ALA A 623 -6.73 -38.62 -5.90
N ILE A 624 -7.09 -37.47 -5.32
CA ILE A 624 -7.83 -37.37 -4.05
C ILE A 624 -9.24 -36.82 -4.28
N CYS A 625 -10.12 -36.95 -3.28
CA CYS A 625 -11.43 -36.26 -3.24
C CYS A 625 -12.32 -36.48 -4.49
N ARG A 626 -12.39 -37.71 -5.04
CA ARG A 626 -13.08 -38.00 -6.30
C ARG A 626 -14.56 -37.58 -6.32
N ASN A 627 -15.25 -37.66 -5.19
CA ASN A 627 -16.64 -37.21 -5.08
C ASN A 627 -16.77 -35.70 -5.29
N GLU A 628 -15.82 -34.93 -4.78
CA GLU A 628 -15.76 -33.49 -4.99
C GLU A 628 -15.43 -33.14 -6.45
N VAL A 629 -14.55 -33.90 -7.11
CA VAL A 629 -14.32 -33.78 -8.55
C VAL A 629 -15.61 -33.98 -9.34
N ASN A 630 -16.37 -35.05 -9.06
CA ASN A 630 -17.66 -35.28 -9.72
C ASN A 630 -18.68 -34.16 -9.43
N ARG A 631 -18.67 -33.61 -8.20
CA ARG A 631 -19.51 -32.46 -7.81
C ARG A 631 -19.17 -31.22 -8.65
N LEU A 632 -17.89 -30.95 -8.85
CA LEU A 632 -17.39 -29.85 -9.68
C LEU A 632 -17.73 -30.04 -11.17
N GLU A 633 -17.66 -31.26 -11.69
CA GLU A 633 -18.10 -31.55 -13.06
C GLU A 633 -19.60 -31.29 -13.25
N LYS A 634 -20.44 -31.73 -12.29
CA LYS A 634 -21.87 -31.40 -12.31
C LYS A 634 -22.15 -29.90 -12.15
N LEU A 635 -21.33 -29.20 -11.35
CA LEU A 635 -21.43 -27.75 -11.20
C LEU A 635 -21.12 -27.04 -12.53
N TYR A 636 -20.10 -27.51 -13.26
CA TYR A 636 -19.80 -27.03 -14.61
C TYR A 636 -21.00 -27.22 -15.54
N GLU A 637 -21.60 -28.42 -15.60
CA GLU A 637 -22.72 -28.69 -16.50
C GLU A 637 -23.90 -27.75 -16.26
N ASN A 638 -24.25 -27.54 -14.98
CA ASN A 638 -25.34 -26.64 -14.60
C ASN A 638 -25.03 -25.18 -14.96
N LEU A 639 -23.85 -24.67 -14.58
CA LEU A 639 -23.47 -23.29 -14.84
C LEU A 639 -23.25 -23.01 -16.33
N PHE A 640 -22.69 -23.97 -17.07
CA PHE A 640 -22.52 -23.83 -18.52
C PHE A 640 -23.88 -23.81 -19.22
N SER A 641 -24.84 -24.64 -18.80
CA SER A 641 -26.19 -24.59 -19.36
C SER A 641 -26.83 -23.22 -19.14
N GLU A 642 -26.80 -22.76 -17.88
CA GLU A 642 -27.38 -21.49 -17.45
C GLU A 642 -26.73 -20.28 -18.15
N LEU A 643 -25.39 -20.24 -18.22
CA LEU A 643 -24.68 -19.08 -18.75
C LEU A 643 -24.57 -19.09 -20.27
N TYR A 644 -24.31 -20.25 -20.88
CA TYR A 644 -23.99 -20.36 -22.31
C TYR A 644 -25.16 -20.93 -23.11
N LYS A 645 -25.63 -22.16 -22.82
CA LYS A 645 -26.64 -22.83 -23.67
C LYS A 645 -27.94 -22.04 -23.78
N ASP A 646 -28.42 -21.50 -22.66
CA ASP A 646 -29.67 -20.72 -22.61
C ASP A 646 -29.54 -19.40 -23.39
N ASN A 647 -28.31 -18.86 -23.48
CA ASN A 647 -27.97 -17.59 -24.11
C ASN A 647 -27.44 -17.71 -25.54
N PHE A 648 -27.28 -18.91 -26.08
CA PHE A 648 -27.01 -19.12 -27.50
C PHE A 648 -28.25 -18.78 -28.34
N ASP A 649 -28.02 -18.18 -29.50
CA ASP A 649 -29.09 -17.88 -30.46
C ASP A 649 -29.85 -19.17 -30.81
N LYS A 650 -31.19 -19.11 -30.83
CA LYS A 650 -32.07 -20.23 -31.14
C LYS A 650 -31.78 -20.87 -32.50
N LYS A 651 -31.30 -20.07 -33.46
CA LYS A 651 -30.97 -20.54 -34.82
C LYS A 651 -29.54 -21.08 -34.94
N ASN A 652 -28.74 -21.03 -33.87
CA ASN A 652 -27.35 -21.43 -33.91
C ASN A 652 -27.21 -22.97 -33.85
N GLU A 653 -26.46 -23.55 -34.77
CA GLU A 653 -26.21 -25.00 -34.86
C GLU A 653 -25.54 -25.59 -33.60
N PHE A 654 -24.79 -24.77 -32.87
CA PHE A 654 -24.11 -25.17 -31.63
C PHE A 654 -25.05 -25.21 -30.41
N LYS A 655 -26.31 -24.75 -30.53
CA LYS A 655 -27.24 -24.65 -29.40
C LYS A 655 -27.52 -25.99 -28.70
N ASN A 656 -27.71 -27.04 -29.50
CA ASN A 656 -28.01 -28.38 -28.99
C ASN A 656 -26.76 -29.23 -28.77
N LYS A 657 -25.57 -28.69 -29.06
CA LYS A 657 -24.32 -29.42 -28.91
C LYS A 657 -23.91 -29.51 -27.44
N TYR A 658 -23.43 -30.68 -27.04
CA TYR A 658 -22.80 -30.84 -25.73
C TYR A 658 -21.34 -30.38 -25.81
N PHE A 659 -21.00 -29.42 -24.96
CA PHE A 659 -19.61 -28.98 -24.77
C PHE A 659 -19.10 -29.57 -23.46
N HIS A 660 -18.08 -30.42 -23.56
CA HIS A 660 -17.40 -31.00 -22.41
C HIS A 660 -16.43 -29.96 -21.79
N GLN A 661 -16.16 -30.07 -20.48
CA GLN A 661 -15.30 -29.15 -19.74
C GLN A 661 -13.87 -29.03 -20.31
N THR A 662 -13.38 -30.05 -21.02
CA THR A 662 -12.09 -29.98 -21.74
C THR A 662 -12.13 -29.01 -22.92
N ILE A 663 -13.22 -28.97 -23.68
CA ILE A 663 -13.40 -28.05 -24.81
C ILE A 663 -13.54 -26.62 -24.31
N TYR A 664 -14.27 -26.42 -23.21
CA TYR A 664 -14.34 -25.12 -22.54
C TYR A 664 -12.97 -24.65 -22.05
N HIS A 665 -12.21 -25.55 -21.40
CA HIS A 665 -10.84 -25.24 -20.96
C HIS A 665 -9.95 -24.89 -22.15
N ASP A 666 -10.03 -25.62 -23.26
CA ASP A 666 -9.29 -25.30 -24.49
C ASP A 666 -9.67 -23.92 -25.06
N ALA A 667 -10.95 -23.52 -24.96
CA ALA A 667 -11.39 -22.18 -25.36
C ALA A 667 -10.83 -21.10 -24.42
N TRP A 668 -10.77 -21.37 -23.11
CA TRP A 668 -10.11 -20.50 -22.15
C TRP A 668 -8.62 -20.29 -22.48
N LYS A 669 -7.92 -21.29 -23.02
CA LYS A 669 -6.50 -21.13 -23.45
C LYS A 669 -6.31 -20.09 -24.54
N LEU A 670 -7.34 -19.80 -25.35
CA LEU A 670 -7.30 -18.83 -26.43
C LEU A 670 -7.49 -17.38 -25.95
N ARG A 671 -7.88 -17.15 -24.68
CA ARG A 671 -8.14 -15.80 -24.15
C ARG A 671 -6.89 -14.91 -24.11
N GLY A 672 -5.68 -15.49 -24.15
CA GLY A 672 -4.42 -14.77 -24.28
C GLY A 672 -4.14 -14.20 -25.68
N ASP A 673 -4.91 -14.60 -26.70
CA ASP A 673 -4.84 -14.05 -28.05
C ASP A 673 -5.67 -12.74 -28.16
N ASP A 674 -5.50 -12.00 -29.26
CA ASP A 674 -6.39 -10.91 -29.63
C ASP A 674 -7.80 -11.45 -29.93
N PRO A 675 -8.84 -11.06 -29.16
CA PRO A 675 -10.21 -11.56 -29.37
C PRO A 675 -10.74 -11.33 -30.79
N TYR A 676 -10.29 -10.27 -31.46
CA TYR A 676 -10.72 -9.94 -32.82
C TYR A 676 -10.17 -10.89 -33.90
N LEU A 677 -9.31 -11.85 -33.54
CA LEU A 677 -8.99 -12.98 -34.42
C LEU A 677 -10.22 -13.87 -34.69
N TYR A 678 -11.17 -13.91 -33.75
CA TYR A 678 -12.28 -14.87 -33.73
C TYR A 678 -13.66 -14.26 -34.04
N ILE A 679 -13.73 -12.99 -34.44
CA ILE A 679 -15.01 -12.28 -34.65
C ILE A 679 -15.69 -12.61 -35.99
N ASP A 680 -14.91 -12.91 -37.03
CA ASP A 680 -15.40 -13.13 -38.40
C ASP A 680 -16.02 -14.54 -38.55
N THR A 681 -15.53 -15.35 -39.50
CA THR A 681 -15.99 -16.74 -39.68
C THR A 681 -15.17 -17.71 -38.85
N LEU A 682 -15.83 -18.75 -38.32
CA LEU A 682 -15.17 -19.78 -37.52
C LEU A 682 -14.26 -20.69 -38.37
N ASP A 683 -14.48 -20.76 -39.67
CA ASP A 683 -13.69 -21.61 -40.59
C ASP A 683 -12.34 -21.01 -40.97
N THR A 684 -12.18 -19.68 -40.88
CA THR A 684 -10.93 -19.02 -41.24
C THR A 684 -9.78 -19.47 -40.33
N ASP A 685 -8.63 -19.84 -40.92
CA ASP A 685 -7.42 -20.10 -40.14
C ASP A 685 -6.86 -18.76 -39.63
N VAL A 686 -6.74 -18.63 -38.31
CA VAL A 686 -6.26 -17.39 -37.67
C VAL A 686 -4.83 -17.04 -38.09
N TYR A 687 -4.05 -18.03 -38.55
CA TYR A 687 -2.68 -17.85 -39.04
C TYR A 687 -2.60 -17.25 -40.45
N GLU A 688 -3.70 -17.25 -41.23
CA GLU A 688 -3.75 -16.65 -42.57
C GLU A 688 -3.98 -15.14 -42.54
N LYS A 689 -4.36 -14.58 -41.38
CA LYS A 689 -4.60 -13.14 -41.21
C LYS A 689 -3.28 -12.35 -41.32
N ILE A 690 -3.23 -11.40 -42.26
CA ILE A 690 -2.06 -10.56 -42.53
C ILE A 690 -1.80 -9.62 -41.33
N ASN A 691 -0.53 -9.55 -40.89
CA ASN A 691 -0.06 -8.62 -39.87
C ASN A 691 0.76 -7.49 -40.51
N LEU A 692 0.25 -6.26 -40.49
CA LEU A 692 0.88 -5.08 -41.09
C LEU A 692 1.81 -4.36 -40.10
N THR A 693 1.49 -4.40 -38.82
CA THR A 693 2.23 -3.71 -37.76
C THR A 693 2.90 -4.69 -36.80
N TYR A 694 3.93 -4.22 -36.08
CA TYR A 694 4.57 -5.02 -35.03
C TYR A 694 3.59 -5.39 -33.89
N TRP A 695 2.62 -4.52 -33.59
CA TRP A 695 1.52 -4.81 -32.67
C TRP A 695 0.70 -6.02 -33.11
N GLU A 696 0.36 -6.08 -34.41
CA GLU A 696 -0.43 -7.17 -34.98
C GLU A 696 0.30 -8.51 -34.96
N ARG A 697 1.64 -8.51 -35.09
CA ARG A 697 2.45 -9.72 -34.92
C ARG A 697 2.33 -10.36 -33.53
N CYS A 698 1.91 -9.59 -32.53
CA CYS A 698 1.73 -10.06 -31.15
C CYS A 698 0.29 -10.52 -30.83
N ARG A 699 -0.61 -10.53 -31.83
CA ARG A 699 -2.03 -10.92 -31.68
C ARG A 699 -2.21 -12.38 -31.26
N ILE A 700 -1.37 -13.28 -31.78
CA ILE A 700 -1.37 -14.69 -31.41
C ILE A 700 -0.29 -14.91 -30.35
N ASN A 701 -0.62 -15.67 -29.30
CA ASN A 701 0.38 -16.19 -28.39
C ASN A 701 1.02 -17.47 -28.95
N GLU A 702 2.21 -17.34 -29.51
CA GLU A 702 2.93 -18.46 -30.13
C GLU A 702 3.43 -19.51 -29.12
N GLU A 703 3.52 -19.16 -27.82
CA GLU A 703 3.99 -20.09 -26.78
C GLU A 703 2.87 -20.92 -26.16
N TYR A 704 1.63 -20.41 -26.17
CA TYR A 704 0.48 -21.05 -25.53
C TYR A 704 -0.85 -20.79 -26.27
N PRO A 705 -1.70 -21.82 -26.47
CA PRO A 705 -1.44 -23.23 -26.24
C PRO A 705 -0.38 -23.79 -27.21
N LYS A 706 0.39 -24.79 -26.75
CA LYS A 706 1.43 -25.45 -27.56
C LYS A 706 0.88 -26.14 -28.82
N SER A 707 -0.35 -26.65 -28.76
CA SER A 707 -1.00 -27.30 -29.90
C SER A 707 -1.70 -26.27 -30.78
N LYS A 708 -1.21 -26.12 -32.02
CA LYS A 708 -1.87 -25.27 -33.03
C LYS A 708 -3.29 -25.75 -33.36
N ASN A 709 -3.58 -27.05 -33.19
CA ASN A 709 -4.90 -27.63 -33.46
C ASN A 709 -5.99 -27.04 -32.55
N THR A 710 -5.64 -26.58 -31.33
CA THR A 710 -6.60 -25.90 -30.45
C THR A 710 -7.20 -24.66 -31.12
N ARG A 711 -6.39 -23.89 -31.85
CA ARG A 711 -6.85 -22.71 -32.61
C ARG A 711 -7.59 -23.05 -33.89
N LYS A 712 -7.50 -24.29 -34.38
CA LYS A 712 -8.23 -24.76 -35.57
C LYS A 712 -9.59 -25.35 -35.24
N ASN A 713 -9.79 -25.80 -33.99
CA ASN A 713 -11.04 -26.41 -33.55
C ASN A 713 -12.19 -25.39 -33.52
N ILE A 714 -13.25 -25.67 -34.29
CA ILE A 714 -14.40 -24.79 -34.46
C ILE A 714 -15.17 -24.57 -33.15
N ASP A 715 -15.30 -25.60 -32.31
CA ASP A 715 -16.00 -25.54 -31.02
C ASP A 715 -15.27 -24.61 -30.05
N VAL A 716 -13.94 -24.70 -30.06
CA VAL A 716 -13.06 -23.88 -29.22
C VAL A 716 -13.13 -22.41 -29.65
N LYS A 717 -13.04 -22.14 -30.95
CA LYS A 717 -13.21 -20.79 -31.51
C LYS A 717 -14.58 -20.22 -31.15
N PHE A 718 -15.65 -21.01 -31.31
CA PHE A 718 -17.02 -20.61 -31.01
C PHE A 718 -17.16 -20.20 -29.54
N LEU A 719 -16.73 -21.04 -28.58
CA LEU A 719 -16.84 -20.71 -27.16
C LEU A 719 -16.03 -19.46 -26.78
N ASN A 720 -14.83 -19.28 -27.36
CA ASN A 720 -14.04 -18.07 -27.13
C ASN A 720 -14.72 -16.82 -27.68
N GLN A 721 -15.33 -16.93 -28.88
CA GLN A 721 -16.13 -15.86 -29.48
C GLN A 721 -17.34 -15.52 -28.59
N GLN A 722 -18.07 -16.53 -28.11
CA GLN A 722 -19.23 -16.33 -27.22
C GLN A 722 -18.83 -15.65 -25.90
N TYR A 723 -17.72 -16.06 -25.29
CA TYR A 723 -17.18 -15.41 -24.09
C TYR A 723 -16.91 -13.91 -24.31
N HIS A 724 -16.28 -13.54 -25.43
CA HIS A 724 -15.87 -12.16 -25.68
C HIS A 724 -16.98 -11.26 -26.25
N PHE A 725 -17.91 -11.79 -27.03
CA PHE A 725 -18.80 -10.98 -27.87
C PHE A 725 -20.29 -11.14 -27.54
N ASN A 726 -20.73 -12.23 -26.89
CA ASN A 726 -22.15 -12.40 -26.57
C ASN A 726 -22.56 -11.51 -25.37
N PRO A 727 -23.46 -10.52 -25.55
CA PRO A 727 -23.86 -9.60 -24.49
C PRO A 727 -24.60 -10.28 -23.34
N LYS A 728 -25.44 -11.28 -23.61
CA LYS A 728 -26.22 -11.98 -22.59
C LYS A 728 -25.33 -12.79 -21.66
N ILE A 729 -24.35 -13.49 -22.23
CA ILE A 729 -23.35 -14.24 -21.44
C ILE A 729 -22.52 -13.29 -20.56
N LYS A 730 -22.20 -12.09 -21.04
CA LYS A 730 -21.51 -11.07 -20.23
C LYS A 730 -22.35 -10.58 -19.06
N GLU A 731 -23.66 -10.40 -19.27
CA GLU A 731 -24.60 -9.93 -18.25
C GLU A 731 -24.87 -11.01 -17.21
N ASP A 732 -25.29 -12.19 -17.65
CA ASP A 732 -25.59 -13.32 -16.76
C ASP A 732 -24.35 -13.79 -16.01
N GLY A 733 -23.17 -13.69 -16.64
CA GLY A 733 -21.89 -13.98 -16.02
C GLY A 733 -21.53 -13.06 -14.86
N LYS A 734 -22.06 -11.82 -14.82
CA LYS A 734 -21.86 -10.86 -13.73
C LYS A 734 -22.80 -11.11 -12.53
N LEU A 735 -23.86 -11.89 -12.71
CA LEU A 735 -24.77 -12.24 -11.61
C LEU A 735 -24.00 -12.96 -10.50
N ILE A 736 -24.30 -12.61 -9.26
CA ILE A 736 -23.61 -13.16 -8.08
C ILE A 736 -24.23 -14.49 -7.69
N LYS A 737 -23.35 -15.45 -7.36
CA LYS A 737 -23.71 -16.76 -6.80
C LYS A 737 -23.01 -16.98 -5.48
N GLN A 738 -23.72 -17.53 -4.51
CA GLN A 738 -23.11 -18.09 -3.30
C GLN A 738 -22.47 -19.44 -3.64
N PHE A 739 -21.18 -19.57 -3.37
CA PHE A 739 -20.42 -20.82 -3.50
C PHE A 739 -20.05 -21.35 -2.12
N GLU A 740 -20.37 -22.63 -1.89
CA GLU A 740 -20.08 -23.31 -0.62
C GLU A 740 -18.82 -24.15 -0.78
N VAL A 741 -17.88 -23.94 0.15
CA VAL A 741 -16.58 -24.60 0.17
C VAL A 741 -16.65 -25.83 1.08
N THR A 742 -16.49 -27.01 0.49
CA THR A 742 -16.41 -28.28 1.23
C THR A 742 -14.99 -28.51 1.75
N HIS A 743 -14.84 -29.43 2.71
CA HIS A 743 -13.52 -29.86 3.16
C HIS A 743 -12.69 -30.45 2.02
N ASP A 744 -13.31 -31.30 1.20
CA ASP A 744 -12.67 -31.93 0.05
C ASP A 744 -12.21 -30.92 -1.01
N TYR A 745 -12.99 -29.85 -1.23
CA TYR A 745 -12.59 -28.76 -2.14
C TYR A 745 -11.30 -28.09 -1.65
N MET A 746 -11.23 -27.78 -0.36
CA MET A 746 -10.05 -27.17 0.26
C MET A 746 -8.81 -28.06 0.09
N LEU A 747 -8.92 -29.38 0.27
CA LEU A 747 -7.81 -30.31 0.05
C LEU A 747 -7.35 -30.33 -1.42
N LEU A 748 -8.28 -30.27 -2.38
CA LEU A 748 -7.94 -30.17 -3.80
C LEU A 748 -7.21 -28.86 -4.11
N VAL A 749 -7.65 -27.74 -3.54
CA VAL A 749 -7.00 -26.43 -3.70
C VAL A 749 -5.58 -26.44 -3.14
N GLU A 750 -5.38 -26.99 -1.95
CA GLU A 750 -4.07 -27.12 -1.32
C GLU A 750 -3.11 -27.95 -2.19
N ALA A 751 -3.54 -29.12 -2.66
CA ALA A 751 -2.73 -29.96 -3.55
C ALA A 751 -2.36 -29.27 -4.88
N VAL A 752 -3.29 -28.49 -5.46
CA VAL A 752 -3.01 -27.70 -6.69
C VAL A 752 -2.06 -26.55 -6.40
N GLN A 753 -2.23 -25.85 -5.28
CA GLN A 753 -1.38 -24.75 -4.83
C GLN A 753 0.08 -25.21 -4.67
N GLU A 754 0.30 -26.35 -4.00
CA GLU A 754 1.63 -26.96 -3.85
C GLU A 754 2.31 -27.26 -5.18
N LYS A 755 1.62 -27.97 -6.08
CA LYS A 755 2.18 -28.30 -7.41
C LYS A 755 2.44 -27.06 -8.25
N MET A 756 1.59 -26.05 -8.13
CA MET A 756 1.76 -24.79 -8.85
C MET A 756 3.00 -24.00 -8.39
N MET A 757 3.33 -24.03 -7.10
CA MET A 757 4.58 -23.43 -6.61
C MET A 757 5.82 -24.04 -7.28
N HIS A 758 5.86 -25.38 -7.45
CA HIS A 758 6.96 -26.04 -8.16
C HIS A 758 6.98 -25.69 -9.65
N ASP A 759 5.82 -25.57 -10.32
CA ASP A 759 5.74 -25.12 -11.72
C ASP A 759 6.34 -23.71 -11.90
N ILE A 760 6.07 -22.78 -10.97
CA ILE A 760 6.62 -21.42 -10.99
C ILE A 760 8.13 -21.46 -10.73
N LYS A 761 8.59 -22.30 -9.80
CA LYS A 761 10.02 -22.49 -9.54
C LYS A 761 10.77 -22.97 -10.78
N ILE A 762 10.23 -23.96 -11.49
CA ILE A 762 10.85 -24.52 -12.72
C ILE A 762 11.03 -23.44 -13.78
N LYS A 763 10.09 -22.49 -13.86
CA LYS A 763 10.16 -21.34 -14.78
C LYS A 763 11.08 -20.21 -14.30
N ASN A 764 11.56 -20.30 -13.06
CA ASN A 764 12.40 -19.33 -12.38
C ASN A 764 11.82 -17.90 -12.41
N ILE A 765 10.51 -17.80 -12.22
CA ILE A 765 9.78 -16.52 -12.08
C ILE A 765 9.85 -16.11 -10.62
N ALA A 766 10.25 -14.87 -10.37
CA ALA A 766 10.42 -14.34 -9.02
C ALA A 766 9.10 -13.85 -8.43
N ILE A 767 9.02 -13.79 -7.09
CA ILE A 767 7.87 -13.26 -6.35
C ILE A 767 8.32 -12.08 -5.50
N GLU A 768 7.63 -10.96 -5.67
CA GLU A 768 7.80 -9.78 -4.84
C GLU A 768 6.90 -9.90 -3.61
N CYS A 769 7.49 -10.00 -2.41
CA CYS A 769 6.75 -10.05 -1.15
C CYS A 769 6.77 -8.69 -0.45
N ASN A 770 5.61 -8.24 0.03
CA ASN A 770 5.42 -6.91 0.61
C ASN A 770 4.82 -7.08 2.04
N PRO A 771 5.62 -7.46 3.06
CA PRO A 771 5.08 -8.04 4.30
C PRO A 771 4.00 -7.23 5.00
N THR A 772 4.19 -5.92 5.14
CA THR A 772 3.19 -5.01 5.72
C THR A 772 1.95 -4.86 4.85
N SER A 773 2.13 -4.62 3.54
CA SER A 773 1.01 -4.51 2.58
C SER A 773 0.16 -5.78 2.62
N ASN A 774 0.82 -6.94 2.54
CA ASN A 774 0.20 -8.25 2.59
C ASN A 774 -0.49 -8.54 3.93
N TYR A 775 0.04 -8.06 5.06
CA TYR A 775 -0.60 -8.17 6.37
C TYR A 775 -1.91 -7.36 6.46
N LEU A 776 -1.94 -6.17 5.84
CA LEU A 776 -3.08 -5.25 5.90
C LEU A 776 -4.18 -5.61 4.90
N ILE A 777 -3.79 -6.00 3.69
CA ILE A 777 -4.71 -6.36 2.59
C ILE A 777 -5.14 -7.83 2.70
N GLY A 778 -4.24 -8.72 3.13
CA GLY A 778 -4.49 -10.14 3.25
C GLY A 778 -5.39 -10.55 4.42
N THR A 779 -5.63 -11.86 4.51
CA THR A 779 -6.50 -12.46 5.54
C THR A 779 -5.76 -12.86 6.82
N PHE A 780 -4.44 -13.05 6.75
CA PHE A 780 -3.64 -13.41 7.90
C PHE A 780 -3.38 -12.20 8.81
N LYS A 781 -3.35 -12.43 10.13
CA LYS A 781 -3.19 -11.37 11.15
C LYS A 781 -1.89 -11.45 11.94
N ARG A 782 -0.88 -12.13 11.37
CA ARG A 782 0.48 -12.24 11.93
C ARG A 782 1.50 -12.24 10.81
N TYR A 783 2.55 -11.41 10.90
CA TYR A 783 3.67 -11.43 9.95
C TYR A 783 4.31 -12.81 9.80
N ALA A 784 4.28 -13.65 10.85
CA ALA A 784 4.82 -14.99 10.78
C ALA A 784 4.06 -15.95 9.86
N LYS A 785 2.80 -15.62 9.55
CA LYS A 785 1.94 -16.35 8.61
C LYS A 785 2.09 -15.86 7.17
N HIS A 786 2.98 -14.91 6.92
CA HIS A 786 3.30 -14.45 5.58
C HIS A 786 3.85 -15.62 4.73
N PRO A 787 3.40 -15.79 3.47
CA PRO A 787 3.72 -16.97 2.66
C PRO A 787 5.19 -17.10 2.24
N ILE A 788 6.00 -16.06 2.43
CA ILE A 788 7.43 -16.04 2.06
C ILE A 788 8.22 -17.22 2.63
N SER A 789 7.89 -17.71 3.83
CA SER A 789 8.55 -18.89 4.43
C SER A 789 8.11 -20.20 3.79
N LYS A 790 6.91 -20.27 3.20
CA LYS A 790 6.47 -21.41 2.36
C LYS A 790 7.09 -21.35 0.97
N PHE A 791 7.28 -20.14 0.42
CA PHE A 791 7.96 -19.95 -0.86
C PHE A 791 9.45 -20.30 -0.79
N PHE A 792 10.10 -19.94 0.31
CA PHE A 792 11.53 -20.15 0.50
C PHE A 792 11.86 -20.33 1.99
N ASN A 793 12.34 -21.51 2.39
CA ASN A 793 12.76 -21.81 3.77
C ASN A 793 14.24 -22.18 3.92
N LEU A 794 15.08 -22.05 2.87
CA LEU A 794 16.48 -22.46 2.95
C LEU A 794 17.25 -21.54 3.90
N GLY A 795 17.94 -22.14 4.87
CA GLY A 795 18.60 -21.43 5.97
C GLY A 795 17.66 -21.13 7.15
N LEU A 796 16.33 -21.20 6.97
CA LEU A 796 15.34 -21.06 8.04
C LEU A 796 14.93 -22.39 8.65
N GLU A 797 15.01 -23.49 7.90
CA GLU A 797 14.62 -24.84 8.34
C GLU A 797 15.84 -25.78 8.35
N THR A 798 15.79 -26.84 9.15
CA THR A 798 16.85 -27.86 9.27
C THR A 798 16.38 -29.26 8.90
N SER A 799 15.07 -29.53 8.94
CA SER A 799 14.51 -30.81 8.49
C SER A 799 14.74 -30.99 6.99
N PRO A 800 15.45 -32.05 6.56
CA PRO A 800 15.70 -32.31 5.13
C PRO A 800 14.40 -32.44 4.33
N ASP A 801 13.37 -33.05 4.92
CA ASP A 801 12.07 -33.25 4.27
C ASP A 801 11.36 -31.91 4.03
N LEU A 802 11.30 -31.05 5.05
CA LEU A 802 10.66 -29.73 4.92
C LEU A 802 11.40 -28.80 3.94
N ILE A 803 12.72 -28.91 3.84
CA ILE A 803 13.51 -28.17 2.85
C ILE A 803 13.23 -28.71 1.46
N LYS A 804 13.20 -30.04 1.29
CA LYS A 804 12.94 -30.70 0.01
C LYS A 804 11.54 -30.43 -0.52
N ASP A 805 10.55 -30.37 0.37
CA ASP A 805 9.15 -30.10 0.02
C ASP A 805 8.91 -28.61 -0.29
N CYS A 806 9.78 -27.71 0.18
CA CYS A 806 9.73 -26.30 -0.18
C CYS A 806 10.20 -26.10 -1.64
N PRO A 807 9.49 -25.32 -2.47
CA PRO A 807 9.88 -25.06 -3.85
C PRO A 807 11.18 -24.23 -3.97
N GLN A 808 11.58 -23.51 -2.93
CA GLN A 808 12.72 -22.58 -2.94
C GLN A 808 12.62 -21.52 -4.06
N LEU A 809 11.47 -20.85 -4.13
CA LEU A 809 11.19 -19.76 -5.06
C LEU A 809 12.13 -18.57 -4.84
N SER A 810 12.43 -17.84 -5.92
CA SER A 810 13.14 -16.57 -5.81
C SER A 810 12.18 -15.53 -5.25
N VAL A 811 12.49 -14.99 -4.06
CA VAL A 811 11.62 -14.03 -3.36
C VAL A 811 12.40 -12.78 -2.96
N SER A 812 11.72 -11.64 -2.92
CA SER A 812 12.26 -10.38 -2.38
C SER A 812 11.33 -9.78 -1.33
N ILE A 813 11.87 -8.94 -0.44
CA ILE A 813 11.08 -8.12 0.50
C ILE A 813 11.11 -6.68 0.03
N ASN A 814 9.95 -6.04 -0.10
CA ASN A 814 9.78 -4.67 -0.61
C ASN A 814 8.74 -3.88 0.22
N THR A 815 8.64 -2.56 -0.02
CA THR A 815 7.76 -1.66 0.75
C THR A 815 6.37 -1.42 0.17
N ASP A 816 6.18 -1.61 -1.14
CA ASP A 816 4.94 -1.31 -1.85
C ASP A 816 4.58 0.21 -1.80
N ASP A 817 3.46 0.60 -1.18
CA ASP A 817 3.12 1.98 -0.87
C ASP A 817 3.61 2.41 0.52
N GLN A 818 4.92 2.64 0.63
CA GLN A 818 5.64 2.94 1.88
C GLN A 818 4.93 3.98 2.78
N GLY A 819 4.38 5.03 2.16
CA GLY A 819 3.75 6.17 2.84
C GLY A 819 2.38 5.84 3.40
N ILE A 820 1.55 5.12 2.65
CA ILE A 820 0.21 4.67 3.07
C ILE A 820 0.33 3.60 4.18
N PHE A 821 1.34 2.74 4.07
CA PHE A 821 1.60 1.72 5.08
C PHE A 821 2.48 2.21 6.23
N SER A 822 3.01 3.43 6.19
CA SER A 822 3.86 4.02 7.24
C SER A 822 5.00 3.08 7.63
N THR A 823 5.75 2.55 6.66
CA THR A 823 6.83 1.57 6.87
C THR A 823 8.16 2.04 6.25
N SER A 824 9.20 1.21 6.26
CA SER A 824 10.44 1.38 5.50
C SER A 824 10.99 0.01 5.10
N LEU A 825 11.87 -0.04 4.11
CA LEU A 825 12.43 -1.31 3.65
C LEU A 825 13.15 -2.06 4.77
N GLU A 826 13.93 -1.38 5.61
CA GLU A 826 14.58 -2.05 6.73
C GLU A 826 13.57 -2.56 7.76
N ASN A 827 12.47 -1.83 7.96
CA ASN A 827 11.41 -2.26 8.85
C ASN A 827 10.69 -3.52 8.34
N GLU A 828 10.49 -3.69 7.03
CA GLU A 828 9.95 -4.93 6.48
C GLU A 828 10.83 -6.15 6.84
N TYR A 829 12.15 -6.03 6.70
CA TYR A 829 13.10 -7.07 7.13
C TYR A 829 13.05 -7.29 8.65
N ALA A 830 12.98 -6.21 9.45
CA ALA A 830 12.95 -6.30 10.90
C ALA A 830 11.67 -6.96 11.42
N LEU A 831 10.52 -6.62 10.82
CA LEU A 831 9.21 -7.20 11.13
C LEU A 831 9.20 -8.70 10.83
N MET A 832 9.75 -9.12 9.69
CA MET A 832 9.89 -10.54 9.36
C MET A 832 10.83 -11.25 10.34
N ALA A 833 11.98 -10.65 10.67
CA ALA A 833 12.93 -11.23 11.62
C ALA A 833 12.29 -11.50 12.99
N ILE A 834 11.69 -10.47 13.59
CA ILE A 834 11.09 -10.60 14.94
C ILE A 834 9.86 -11.50 14.95
N ALA A 835 9.13 -11.58 13.83
CA ALA A 835 8.00 -12.47 13.69
C ALA A 835 8.47 -13.93 13.69
N MET A 836 9.53 -14.26 12.93
CA MET A 836 10.12 -15.60 12.92
C MET A 836 10.74 -15.99 14.28
N GLU A 837 11.41 -15.05 14.97
CA GLU A 837 11.99 -15.32 16.30
C GLU A 837 10.94 -15.67 17.36
N LYS A 838 9.70 -15.19 17.18
CA LYS A 838 8.58 -15.45 18.09
C LYS A 838 7.76 -16.67 17.73
N GLU A 839 8.03 -17.32 16.59
CA GLU A 839 7.36 -18.57 16.24
C GLU A 839 7.76 -19.68 17.19
N LYS A 840 6.75 -20.49 17.53
CA LYS A 840 6.88 -21.61 18.44
C LYS A 840 6.44 -22.90 17.77
N ASP A 841 7.09 -23.99 18.14
CA ASP A 841 6.67 -25.34 17.77
C ASP A 841 5.42 -25.77 18.57
N ALA A 842 4.94 -26.98 18.31
CA ALA A 842 3.79 -27.56 19.00
C ALA A 842 4.00 -27.75 20.52
N PHE A 843 5.26 -27.76 20.98
CA PHE A 843 5.64 -27.89 22.40
C PHE A 843 5.88 -26.54 23.08
N GLY A 844 5.74 -25.43 22.34
CA GLY A 844 5.92 -24.08 22.86
C GLY A 844 7.37 -23.59 22.89
N ASN A 845 8.32 -24.36 22.35
CA ASN A 845 9.72 -23.97 22.19
C ASN A 845 9.88 -23.08 20.96
N ARG A 846 10.96 -22.29 20.90
CA ARG A 846 11.25 -21.46 19.71
C ARG A 846 11.48 -22.37 18.51
N LYS A 847 10.73 -22.13 17.43
CA LYS A 847 10.83 -22.94 16.21
C LYS A 847 12.16 -22.71 15.49
N TYR A 848 12.61 -21.46 15.45
CA TYR A 848 13.84 -21.06 14.75
C TYR A 848 14.80 -20.37 15.71
N ASN A 849 16.10 -20.61 15.53
CA ASN A 849 17.13 -19.82 16.20
C ASN A 849 17.44 -18.55 15.39
N SER A 850 18.02 -17.54 16.05
CA SER A 850 18.28 -16.25 15.41
C SER A 850 19.26 -16.36 14.25
N THR A 851 20.29 -17.20 14.33
CA THR A 851 21.28 -17.36 13.26
C THR A 851 20.66 -17.87 11.96
N MET A 852 19.78 -18.85 12.04
CA MET A 852 19.00 -19.36 10.90
C MET A 852 18.17 -18.24 10.25
N ILE A 853 17.47 -17.43 11.06
CA ILE A 853 16.67 -16.31 10.56
C ILE A 853 17.54 -15.28 9.82
N PHE A 854 18.69 -14.90 10.36
CA PHE A 854 19.58 -13.94 9.71
C PHE A 854 20.22 -14.48 8.43
N GLU A 855 20.54 -15.77 8.37
CA GLU A 855 21.04 -16.40 7.15
C GLU A 855 19.95 -16.43 6.06
N TRP A 856 18.73 -16.83 6.44
CA TRP A 856 17.57 -16.82 5.55
C TRP A 856 17.29 -15.41 4.99
N LEU A 857 17.32 -14.38 5.84
CA LEU A 857 17.15 -12.99 5.41
C LEU A 857 18.30 -12.49 4.52
N ASP A 858 19.54 -12.94 4.73
CA ASP A 858 20.65 -12.59 3.82
C ASP A 858 20.44 -13.18 2.43
N ARG A 859 19.95 -14.43 2.36
CA ARG A 859 19.62 -15.10 1.09
C ARG A 859 18.49 -14.38 0.37
N ILE A 860 17.44 -13.98 1.08
CA ILE A 860 16.34 -13.17 0.50
C ILE A 860 16.85 -11.82 0.01
N ARG A 861 17.71 -11.15 0.79
CA ARG A 861 18.35 -9.89 0.39
C ARG A 861 19.15 -10.03 -0.92
N GLN A 862 19.91 -11.12 -1.06
CA GLN A 862 20.66 -11.42 -2.27
C GLN A 862 19.75 -11.69 -3.46
N MET A 863 18.71 -12.52 -3.28
CA MET A 863 17.70 -12.74 -4.33
C MET A 863 17.00 -11.44 -4.75
N GLY A 864 16.73 -10.53 -3.81
CA GLY A 864 16.22 -9.20 -4.13
C GLY A 864 17.13 -8.41 -5.07
N LEU A 865 18.45 -8.46 -4.87
CA LEU A 865 19.42 -7.84 -5.77
C LEU A 865 19.45 -8.51 -7.15
N GLU A 866 19.38 -9.84 -7.19
CA GLU A 866 19.33 -10.65 -8.43
C GLU A 866 18.05 -10.41 -9.24
N GLN A 867 16.96 -10.02 -8.58
CA GLN A 867 15.68 -9.69 -9.21
C GLN A 867 15.62 -8.28 -9.81
N SER A 868 16.66 -7.46 -9.65
CA SER A 868 16.73 -6.13 -10.25
C SER A 868 16.73 -6.22 -11.79
N PHE A 869 16.08 -5.25 -12.45
CA PHE A 869 16.08 -5.14 -13.91
C PHE A 869 17.28 -4.35 -14.48
N MET A 870 18.28 -4.03 -13.64
CA MET A 870 19.45 -3.22 -14.01
C MET A 870 20.57 -3.99 -14.70
#